data_AF-A0A2A5H1N7-F1
#
_entry.id   AF-A0A2A5H1N7-F1
#
_cell.length_a   1.000
_cell.length_b   1.000
_cell.length_c   1.000
_cell.angle_alpha   90.00
_cell.angle_beta   90.00
_cell.angle_gamma   90.00
#
_symmetry.space_group_name_H-M   'P 1'
#
loop_
_entity.id
_entity.type
_entity.pdbx_description
1 polymer ?
#
loop_
_entity_poly.entity_id
_entity_poly.type
_entity_poly.pdbx_seq_one_letter_code
_entity_poly.pdbx_strand_id
1 'polypeptide(L)'
;MKYKLTYLVLLFITFLSNVNGQDIDLKHKNTLSVVEINSNDRVNYTLESGRVIKIKLIDSKTKIIFTTLKQMKKGSKSDASIYSMECTLEIDGQEIKMVRYVPVQQSFYEPYIVNGLMIWFDGLSSVGKFFNENHGECLPKKEARFAFQDADSPICPVKISNWFVHKNEKIEVKNAYSGNDTWMGTYFGADLHGGLDLNMPSNTALYAPIDFEEHYLFNSEKSGHNNNRWRGVKNWDNGDTWYLQTHHLNQLLVSEVQPLRKGQKYAYGAGTWAGENSHTHFVFKVMQPGFEGYLMDPWLIFWQIDKNNKEIENKIKAHFTPLSPLKTAEAVHLNSSLSRPGVYGNELQYFWDFGDGNSSFSAMPSHTFASPGVYSITLIVKDGHDEDVYRQFVTVTGKEVTEGNFRITCDKEPSFRKCKNWKTLTSNKAIQPTNTVYFNCSKNVNTIDSKTVTIYSSNLSWTEKEKRKYSIKPLYTHGTTDWLKIKNISYKDSVTFEIQPDFVNMRQEPGLYEAFVLVSHNDALNSPQKIRVVINIRELNKNSIVTINNADSNCITSSFFWLKPEFHLDWTKGNKGNFLINSNNSSGEYVRFVPQGLEGEYKVSLTGKPYSNNMLIHKTDGFYVIIKHKNGVDKEWIEPKKSLEIGNYEFSPINDNYVEIITDDSEGLIIVDAIKLERQNKR
;
A
#
# COMPACT_ATOMS: atom_id res chain seq x y z
N MET A 1 -27.83 58.08 -25.35
CA MET A 1 -26.43 58.55 -25.27
C MET A 1 -25.66 57.73 -24.25
N LYS A 2 -24.55 57.09 -24.70
CA LYS A 2 -23.32 56.73 -23.95
C LYS A 2 -23.39 55.44 -23.09
N TYR A 3 -22.60 54.37 -23.25
CA TYR A 3 -21.42 54.03 -24.07
C TYR A 3 -21.42 52.52 -24.42
N LYS A 4 -20.76 52.15 -25.52
CA LYS A 4 -20.33 50.80 -25.88
C LYS A 4 -19.33 50.27 -24.84
N LEU A 5 -19.45 49.00 -24.43
CA LEU A 5 -18.32 48.21 -23.97
C LEU A 5 -18.29 46.89 -24.76
N THR A 6 -17.31 46.79 -25.64
CA THR A 6 -17.01 45.64 -26.49
C THR A 6 -16.43 44.53 -25.62
N TYR A 7 -17.07 43.36 -25.54
CA TYR A 7 -16.47 42.18 -24.93
C TYR A 7 -15.42 41.60 -25.89
N LEU A 8 -14.16 41.66 -25.47
CA LEU A 8 -13.03 40.99 -26.09
C LEU A 8 -13.12 39.50 -25.68
N VAL A 9 -13.59 38.63 -26.58
CA VAL A 9 -13.44 37.18 -26.41
C VAL A 9 -12.01 36.83 -26.77
N LEU A 10 -11.15 36.64 -25.76
CA LEU A 10 -9.85 35.99 -25.96
C LEU A 10 -10.11 34.51 -26.25
N LEU A 11 -10.09 34.14 -27.54
CA LEU A 11 -9.93 32.75 -27.95
C LEU A 11 -8.49 32.34 -27.60
N PHE A 12 -8.31 31.63 -26.48
CA PHE A 12 -7.09 30.85 -26.27
C PHE A 12 -7.13 29.66 -27.24
N ILE A 13 -6.59 29.85 -28.44
CA ILE A 13 -6.21 28.74 -29.31
C ILE A 13 -4.91 28.20 -28.72
N THR A 14 -5.03 27.18 -27.87
CA THR A 14 -3.89 26.31 -27.58
C THR A 14 -3.56 25.59 -28.87
N PHE A 15 -2.40 25.90 -29.44
CA PHE A 15 -1.75 25.02 -30.39
C PHE A 15 -1.45 23.70 -29.66
N LEU A 16 -2.38 22.73 -29.74
CA LEU A 16 -2.06 21.32 -29.57
C LEU A 16 -1.20 20.94 -30.76
N SER A 17 0.11 21.15 -30.63
CA SER A 17 1.04 20.32 -31.37
C SER A 17 0.72 18.88 -31.00
N ASN A 18 0.19 18.09 -31.95
CA ASN A 18 0.21 16.64 -31.86
C ASN A 18 1.68 16.23 -31.81
N VAL A 19 2.28 16.18 -30.62
CA VAL A 19 3.58 15.57 -30.42
C VAL A 19 3.33 14.08 -30.61
N ASN A 20 3.65 13.56 -31.79
CA ASN A 20 3.68 12.12 -32.02
C ASN A 20 4.72 11.52 -31.08
N GLY A 21 4.27 10.72 -30.11
CA GLY A 21 5.16 9.99 -29.21
C GLY A 21 6.00 8.96 -29.98
N GLN A 22 7.13 8.59 -29.39
CA GLN A 22 8.05 7.59 -29.93
C GLN A 22 7.59 6.19 -29.57
N ASP A 23 7.70 5.24 -30.50
CA ASP A 23 7.55 3.81 -30.20
C ASP A 23 8.92 3.21 -29.84
N ILE A 24 8.98 2.48 -28.72
CA ILE A 24 10.18 1.84 -28.17
C ILE A 24 9.90 0.35 -28.01
N ASP A 25 10.65 -0.48 -28.73
CA ASP A 25 10.53 -1.93 -28.63
C ASP A 25 11.55 -2.47 -27.63
N LEU A 26 11.05 -3.12 -26.57
CA LEU A 26 11.84 -3.84 -25.59
C LEU A 26 11.45 -5.31 -25.62
N LYS A 27 12.37 -6.17 -25.22
CA LYS A 27 12.12 -7.61 -25.09
C LYS A 27 12.69 -8.12 -23.79
N HIS A 28 12.15 -9.23 -23.35
CA HIS A 28 12.64 -10.00 -22.23
C HIS A 28 14.17 -10.19 -22.32
N LYS A 29 14.84 -9.98 -21.19
CA LYS A 29 16.25 -10.29 -20.98
C LYS A 29 16.44 -10.67 -19.50
N ASN A 30 17.51 -11.40 -19.21
CA ASN A 30 17.76 -11.94 -17.86
C ASN A 30 18.08 -10.86 -16.81
N THR A 31 18.40 -9.64 -17.25
CA THR A 31 18.64 -8.46 -16.40
C THR A 31 17.48 -7.46 -16.52
N LEU A 32 17.36 -6.55 -15.56
CA LEU A 32 16.39 -5.48 -15.58
C LEU A 32 16.44 -4.63 -16.86
N SER A 33 15.27 -4.36 -17.45
CA SER A 33 15.13 -3.41 -18.56
C SER A 33 14.71 -2.03 -18.03
N VAL A 34 15.54 -1.02 -18.21
CA VAL A 34 15.26 0.36 -17.80
C VAL A 34 14.91 1.20 -19.02
N VAL A 35 13.91 2.06 -18.87
CA VAL A 35 13.49 3.00 -19.91
C VAL A 35 13.04 4.32 -19.29
N GLU A 36 13.32 5.42 -19.98
CA GLU A 36 12.68 6.70 -19.70
C GLU A 36 11.80 7.09 -20.88
N ILE A 37 10.60 7.61 -20.60
CA ILE A 37 9.57 7.93 -21.60
C ILE A 37 8.92 9.28 -21.31
N ASN A 38 8.48 9.95 -22.38
CA ASN A 38 7.66 11.17 -22.32
C ASN A 38 6.18 10.84 -22.51
N SER A 39 5.29 11.77 -22.18
CA SER A 39 3.88 11.67 -22.51
C SER A 39 3.68 11.34 -24.00
N ASN A 40 2.80 10.37 -24.24
CA ASN A 40 2.50 9.74 -25.53
C ASN A 40 3.54 8.78 -26.12
N ASP A 41 4.75 8.67 -25.57
CA ASP A 41 5.67 7.58 -25.95
C ASP A 41 5.02 6.22 -25.65
N ARG A 42 5.31 5.22 -26.49
CA ARG A 42 4.83 3.85 -26.35
C ARG A 42 5.99 2.90 -26.14
N VAL A 43 5.80 1.93 -25.26
CA VAL A 43 6.68 0.79 -25.10
C VAL A 43 5.94 -0.48 -25.51
N ASN A 44 6.48 -1.20 -26.48
CA ASN A 44 6.08 -2.56 -26.78
C ASN A 44 7.06 -3.51 -26.09
N TYR A 45 6.65 -4.10 -24.97
CA TYR A 45 7.49 -5.05 -24.23
C TYR A 45 7.12 -6.48 -24.60
N THR A 46 8.06 -7.22 -25.21
CA THR A 46 7.87 -8.64 -25.55
C THR A 46 8.30 -9.51 -24.37
N LEU A 47 7.35 -10.15 -23.69
CA LEU A 47 7.60 -11.12 -22.61
C LEU A 47 8.37 -12.34 -23.12
N GLU A 48 8.93 -13.14 -22.21
CA GLU A 48 9.57 -14.43 -22.53
C GLU A 48 8.59 -15.37 -23.26
N SER A 49 7.30 -15.30 -22.92
CA SER A 49 6.21 -16.02 -23.59
C SER A 49 5.98 -15.63 -25.06
N GLY A 50 6.63 -14.57 -25.56
CA GLY A 50 6.42 -13.97 -26.88
C GLY A 50 5.23 -13.02 -26.95
N ARG A 51 4.43 -12.90 -25.88
CA ARG A 51 3.34 -11.92 -25.80
C ARG A 51 3.90 -10.50 -25.72
N VAL A 52 3.37 -9.60 -26.52
CA VAL A 52 3.70 -8.17 -26.48
C VAL A 52 2.71 -7.43 -25.59
N ILE A 53 3.23 -6.75 -24.57
CA ILE A 53 2.47 -5.78 -23.76
C ILE A 53 2.65 -4.40 -24.37
N LYS A 54 1.53 -3.71 -24.61
CA LYS A 54 1.55 -2.33 -25.13
C LYS A 54 1.33 -1.37 -23.98
N ILE A 55 2.29 -0.46 -23.77
CA ILE A 55 2.29 0.52 -22.69
C ILE A 55 2.38 1.91 -23.31
N LYS A 56 1.55 2.85 -22.88
CA LYS A 56 1.65 4.26 -23.27
C LYS A 56 1.59 5.14 -22.03
N LEU A 57 2.51 6.10 -21.92
CA LEU A 57 2.42 7.13 -20.88
C LEU A 57 1.37 8.17 -21.29
N ILE A 58 0.33 8.34 -20.47
CA ILE A 58 -0.76 9.29 -20.73
C ILE A 58 -0.52 10.61 -20.01
N ASP A 59 -0.22 10.55 -18.71
CA ASP A 59 0.00 11.71 -17.86
C ASP A 59 1.00 11.38 -16.75
N SER A 60 1.75 12.38 -16.30
CA SER A 60 2.60 12.26 -15.12
C SER A 60 2.67 13.57 -14.34
N LYS A 61 2.67 13.46 -13.00
CA LYS A 61 2.76 14.63 -12.13
C LYS A 61 3.35 14.33 -10.77
N THR A 62 3.94 15.35 -10.17
CA THR A 62 4.35 15.37 -8.76
C THR A 62 3.38 16.21 -7.96
N LYS A 63 2.94 15.70 -6.80
CA LYS A 63 2.09 16.43 -5.85
C LYS A 63 2.79 16.52 -4.50
N ILE A 64 2.88 17.73 -3.94
CA ILE A 64 3.30 17.89 -2.55
C ILE A 64 2.15 17.47 -1.64
N ILE A 65 2.41 16.52 -0.75
CA ILE A 65 1.46 16.05 0.25
C ILE A 65 1.47 17.00 1.45
N PHE A 66 2.66 17.27 1.97
CA PHE A 66 2.91 18.41 2.83
C PHE A 66 4.37 18.81 2.75
N THR A 67 4.66 20.02 3.19
CA THR A 67 6.02 20.51 3.38
C THR A 67 6.05 21.47 4.56
N THR A 68 7.15 21.53 5.29
CA THR A 68 7.43 22.58 6.27
C THR A 68 8.23 23.74 5.68
N LEU A 69 8.68 23.61 4.41
CA LEU A 69 9.49 24.60 3.74
C LEU A 69 8.74 25.93 3.60
N LYS A 70 9.38 27.03 4.03
CA LYS A 70 8.88 28.39 3.75
C LYS A 70 9.00 28.77 2.28
N GLN A 71 10.05 28.26 1.63
CA GLN A 71 10.31 28.42 0.22
C GLN A 71 10.80 27.08 -0.32
N MET A 72 10.17 26.59 -1.39
CA MET A 72 10.62 25.38 -2.08
C MET A 72 12.11 25.48 -2.43
N LYS A 73 12.81 24.34 -2.42
CA LYS A 73 14.26 24.24 -2.67
C LYS A 73 15.17 24.91 -1.63
N LYS A 74 14.64 25.39 -0.50
CA LYS A 74 15.43 25.96 0.60
C LYS A 74 15.03 25.33 1.94
N GLY A 75 15.75 24.28 2.31
CA GLY A 75 15.49 23.48 3.50
C GLY A 75 16.50 23.67 4.62
N SER A 76 16.19 23.10 5.77
CA SER A 76 17.04 23.05 6.96
C SER A 76 16.86 21.72 7.69
N LYS A 77 17.69 21.47 8.72
CA LYS A 77 17.62 20.23 9.52
C LYS A 77 16.27 19.99 10.20
N SER A 78 15.47 21.02 10.42
CA SER A 78 14.14 20.91 11.03
C SER A 78 13.02 20.68 10.00
N ASP A 79 13.34 20.78 8.71
CA ASP A 79 12.37 20.72 7.64
C ASP A 79 12.16 19.32 7.09
N ALA A 80 10.93 19.06 6.65
CA ALA A 80 10.61 17.85 5.89
C ALA A 80 9.52 18.13 4.85
N SER A 81 9.53 17.31 3.81
CA SER A 81 8.50 17.28 2.79
C SER A 81 8.12 15.84 2.50
N ILE A 82 6.84 15.60 2.22
CA ILE A 82 6.37 14.34 1.64
C ILE A 82 5.65 14.70 0.36
N TYR A 83 5.90 13.93 -0.69
CA TYR A 83 5.28 14.12 -1.99
C TYR A 83 4.86 12.77 -2.59
N SER A 84 3.95 12.82 -3.55
CA SER A 84 3.66 11.70 -4.43
C SER A 84 4.15 11.98 -5.84
N MET A 85 4.62 10.92 -6.49
CA MET A 85 4.74 10.81 -7.94
C MET A 85 3.55 10.00 -8.43
N GLU A 86 2.87 10.50 -9.45
CA GLU A 86 1.70 9.87 -10.03
C GLU A 86 1.87 9.80 -11.54
N CYS A 87 1.54 8.67 -12.14
CA CYS A 87 1.39 8.56 -13.58
C CYS A 87 0.13 7.77 -13.94
N THR A 88 -0.39 8.05 -15.13
CA THR A 88 -1.43 7.26 -15.78
C THR A 88 -0.81 6.60 -16.98
N LEU A 89 -0.83 5.27 -17.01
CA LEU A 89 -0.42 4.46 -18.15
C LEU A 89 -1.65 3.86 -18.80
N GLU A 90 -1.67 3.78 -20.13
CA GLU A 90 -2.56 2.85 -20.83
C GLU A 90 -1.77 1.55 -21.07
N ILE A 91 -2.23 0.44 -20.49
CA ILE A 91 -1.64 -0.89 -20.66
C ILE A 91 -2.68 -1.78 -21.32
N ASP A 92 -2.36 -2.33 -22.49
CA ASP A 92 -3.25 -3.16 -23.30
C ASP A 92 -4.66 -2.56 -23.50
N GLY A 93 -4.70 -1.23 -23.69
CA GLY A 93 -5.92 -0.45 -23.92
C GLY A 93 -6.74 -0.14 -22.67
N GLN A 94 -6.20 -0.37 -21.47
CA GLN A 94 -6.84 0.00 -20.20
C GLN A 94 -5.96 0.97 -19.41
N GLU A 95 -6.57 2.03 -18.88
CA GLU A 95 -5.86 2.99 -18.03
C GLU A 95 -5.61 2.43 -16.63
N ILE A 96 -4.37 2.51 -16.18
CA ILE A 96 -3.92 2.23 -14.82
C ILE A 96 -3.19 3.45 -14.27
N LYS A 97 -3.56 3.86 -13.06
CA LYS A 97 -2.85 4.90 -12.33
C LYS A 97 -1.85 4.27 -11.37
N MET A 98 -0.58 4.65 -11.48
CA MET A 98 0.47 4.26 -10.55
C MET A 98 0.83 5.45 -9.66
N VAL A 99 1.04 5.18 -8.39
CA VAL A 99 1.39 6.17 -7.38
C VAL A 99 2.57 5.68 -6.56
N ARG A 100 3.53 6.56 -6.30
CA ARG A 100 4.65 6.33 -5.40
C ARG A 100 4.75 7.50 -4.41
N TYR A 101 4.85 7.21 -3.12
CA TYR A 101 4.99 8.22 -2.06
C TYR A 101 6.42 8.24 -1.53
N VAL A 102 6.98 9.44 -1.33
CA VAL A 102 8.37 9.63 -0.93
C VAL A 102 8.51 10.86 -0.02
N PRO A 103 9.35 10.83 1.04
CA PRO A 103 9.87 9.66 1.75
C PRO A 103 8.90 9.20 2.85
N VAL A 104 8.44 7.95 2.76
CA VAL A 104 7.60 7.27 3.76
C VAL A 104 7.87 5.76 3.68
N GLN A 105 7.27 4.91 4.53
CA GLN A 105 7.46 3.46 4.42
C GLN A 105 7.10 2.91 3.03
N GLN A 106 6.14 3.55 2.36
CA GLN A 106 5.72 3.29 0.99
C GLN A 106 6.79 3.59 -0.06
N SER A 107 7.90 4.25 0.30
CA SER A 107 9.08 4.36 -0.56
C SER A 107 9.65 2.99 -0.92
N PHE A 108 9.50 2.00 -0.02
CA PHE A 108 9.93 0.61 -0.20
C PHE A 108 8.75 -0.26 -0.66
N TYR A 109 8.26 0.02 -1.87
CA TYR A 109 7.06 -0.60 -2.44
C TYR A 109 7.33 -1.96 -3.09
N GLU A 110 6.29 -2.78 -3.20
CA GLU A 110 6.30 -3.95 -4.09
C GLU A 110 5.98 -3.49 -5.53
N PRO A 111 6.57 -4.11 -6.56
CA PRO A 111 6.35 -3.68 -7.94
C PRO A 111 4.91 -3.91 -8.39
N TYR A 112 4.49 -3.16 -9.41
CA TYR A 112 3.21 -3.40 -10.09
C TYR A 112 3.38 -4.59 -11.01
N ILE A 113 2.61 -5.67 -10.79
CA ILE A 113 2.55 -6.79 -11.72
C ILE A 113 1.31 -6.59 -12.57
N VAL A 114 1.46 -6.25 -13.85
CA VAL A 114 0.35 -6.00 -14.79
C VAL A 114 0.45 -6.95 -15.97
N ASN A 115 -0.53 -7.83 -16.16
CA ASN A 115 -0.56 -8.76 -17.30
C ASN A 115 0.76 -9.52 -17.55
N GLY A 116 1.47 -9.90 -16.47
CA GLY A 116 2.71 -10.69 -16.53
C GLY A 116 3.99 -9.87 -16.60
N LEU A 117 3.89 -8.55 -16.59
CA LEU A 117 5.03 -7.63 -16.51
C LEU A 117 5.13 -7.00 -15.13
N MET A 118 6.30 -7.14 -14.51
CA MET A 118 6.70 -6.43 -13.31
C MET A 118 7.21 -5.03 -13.68
N ILE A 119 6.63 -4.00 -13.07
CA ILE A 119 6.90 -2.60 -13.34
C ILE A 119 7.30 -1.89 -12.04
N TRP A 120 8.52 -1.36 -12.04
CA TRP A 120 9.02 -0.44 -11.03
C TRP A 120 8.87 0.99 -11.54
N PHE A 121 8.04 1.79 -10.86
CA PHE A 121 7.89 3.21 -11.13
C PHE A 121 8.97 3.99 -10.36
N ASP A 122 10.08 4.25 -11.03
CA ASP A 122 11.32 4.70 -10.39
C ASP A 122 11.27 6.19 -10.03
N GLY A 123 10.96 7.07 -10.99
CA GLY A 123 11.01 8.51 -10.75
C GLY A 123 10.33 9.38 -11.82
N LEU A 124 10.09 10.64 -11.49
CA LEU A 124 9.59 11.67 -12.41
C LEU A 124 10.52 12.89 -12.43
N SER A 125 10.76 13.46 -13.61
CA SER A 125 11.55 14.70 -13.73
C SER A 125 10.81 15.92 -13.16
N SER A 126 9.47 15.89 -13.11
CA SER A 126 8.65 16.97 -12.53
C SER A 126 8.93 17.23 -11.05
N VAL A 127 9.55 16.29 -10.34
CA VAL A 127 9.97 16.46 -8.94
C VAL A 127 10.98 17.60 -8.81
N GLY A 128 11.84 17.79 -9.83
CA GLY A 128 12.83 18.88 -9.89
C GLY A 128 12.21 20.29 -9.94
N LYS A 129 10.90 20.43 -10.14
CA LYS A 129 10.19 21.72 -9.99
C LYS A 129 10.14 22.16 -8.52
N PHE A 130 10.11 21.21 -7.59
CA PHE A 130 9.88 21.44 -6.17
C PHE A 130 11.15 21.35 -5.33
N PHE A 131 12.09 20.49 -5.75
CA PHE A 131 13.28 20.14 -4.97
C PHE A 131 14.56 20.31 -5.80
N ASN A 132 15.70 20.38 -5.13
CA ASN A 132 17.00 20.42 -5.79
C ASN A 132 17.53 19.01 -6.06
N GLU A 133 18.45 18.90 -7.00
CA GLU A 133 19.22 17.69 -7.28
C GLU A 133 20.68 17.88 -6.85
N ASN A 134 20.88 18.21 -5.57
CA ASN A 134 22.22 18.54 -5.03
C ASN A 134 22.96 17.32 -4.46
N HIS A 135 22.24 16.22 -4.17
CA HIS A 135 22.78 15.04 -3.47
C HIS A 135 22.72 13.78 -4.37
N GLY A 136 23.28 13.90 -5.57
CA GLY A 136 23.35 12.84 -6.58
C GLY A 136 22.38 13.04 -7.75
N GLU A 137 22.79 12.65 -8.95
CA GLU A 137 21.97 12.68 -10.18
C GLU A 137 20.88 11.60 -10.10
N CYS A 138 19.65 11.98 -9.80
CA CYS A 138 18.53 11.06 -9.56
C CYS A 138 17.31 11.35 -10.43
N LEU A 139 17.17 12.55 -10.98
CA LEU A 139 16.06 12.91 -11.84
C LEU A 139 16.18 12.20 -13.19
N PRO A 140 15.07 11.67 -13.73
CA PRO A 140 15.02 11.20 -15.11
C PRO A 140 15.31 12.34 -16.10
N LYS A 141 15.88 12.00 -17.26
CA LYS A 141 16.10 12.93 -18.38
C LYS A 141 14.83 13.13 -19.21
N LYS A 142 13.92 12.14 -19.24
CA LYS A 142 12.55 12.28 -19.76
C LYS A 142 11.53 12.47 -18.64
N GLU A 143 10.23 12.49 -18.95
CA GLU A 143 9.18 12.73 -17.94
C GLU A 143 9.15 11.66 -16.83
N ALA A 144 9.25 10.38 -17.20
CA ALA A 144 9.19 9.28 -16.25
C ALA A 144 10.24 8.20 -16.53
N ARG A 145 10.77 7.59 -15.47
CA ARG A 145 11.66 6.41 -15.53
C ARG A 145 10.96 5.17 -14.99
N PHE A 146 11.06 4.07 -15.72
CA PHE A 146 10.52 2.77 -15.36
C PHE A 146 11.59 1.68 -15.46
N ALA A 147 11.40 0.64 -14.67
CA ALA A 147 12.15 -0.60 -14.77
C ALA A 147 11.19 -1.77 -14.97
N PHE A 148 11.50 -2.65 -15.92
CA PHE A 148 10.65 -3.73 -16.40
C PHE A 148 11.37 -5.07 -16.28
N GLN A 149 10.59 -6.08 -15.89
CA GLN A 149 11.00 -7.49 -15.89
C GLN A 149 9.76 -8.39 -16.01
N ASP A 150 9.89 -9.58 -16.56
CA ASP A 150 8.81 -10.58 -16.51
C ASP A 150 8.46 -10.92 -15.06
N ALA A 151 7.18 -11.11 -14.75
CA ALA A 151 6.68 -11.23 -13.38
C ALA A 151 7.29 -12.37 -12.56
N ASP A 152 7.69 -13.45 -13.21
CA ASP A 152 8.31 -14.62 -12.58
C ASP A 152 9.84 -14.66 -12.73
N SER A 153 10.43 -13.67 -13.40
CA SER A 153 11.88 -13.56 -13.56
C SER A 153 12.51 -12.73 -12.44
N PRO A 154 13.71 -13.11 -11.94
CA PRO A 154 14.42 -12.28 -10.98
C PRO A 154 14.92 -11.00 -11.63
N ILE A 155 15.14 -9.95 -10.83
CA ILE A 155 15.76 -8.70 -11.30
C ILE A 155 17.20 -8.95 -11.75
N CYS A 156 17.91 -9.83 -11.04
CA CYS A 156 19.30 -10.22 -11.31
C CYS A 156 19.36 -11.70 -11.75
N PRO A 157 20.15 -12.04 -12.80
CA PRO A 157 20.29 -13.42 -13.27
C PRO A 157 20.84 -14.42 -12.23
N VAL A 158 21.49 -13.91 -11.19
CA VAL A 158 22.07 -14.73 -10.12
C VAL A 158 21.42 -14.36 -8.78
N LYS A 159 21.30 -15.34 -7.88
CA LYS A 159 20.86 -15.07 -6.51
C LYS A 159 21.79 -14.08 -5.83
N ILE A 160 21.22 -13.00 -5.32
CA ILE A 160 21.91 -11.91 -4.65
C ILE A 160 22.04 -12.28 -3.16
N SER A 161 23.25 -12.17 -2.60
CA SER A 161 23.46 -12.31 -1.16
C SER A 161 23.30 -10.97 -0.43
N ASN A 162 23.13 -11.03 0.89
CA ASN A 162 23.08 -9.84 1.74
C ASN A 162 24.29 -8.92 1.48
N TRP A 163 24.02 -7.64 1.17
CA TRP A 163 25.06 -6.61 1.03
C TRP A 163 25.64 -6.22 2.39
N PHE A 164 24.81 -6.31 3.44
CA PHE A 164 25.17 -6.25 4.85
C PHE A 164 24.16 -7.05 5.66
N VAL A 165 24.51 -7.40 6.90
CA VAL A 165 23.57 -8.09 7.80
C VAL A 165 22.67 -7.07 8.48
N HIS A 166 21.41 -7.01 8.07
CA HIS A 166 20.40 -6.16 8.70
C HIS A 166 19.80 -6.85 9.94
N LYS A 167 19.55 -6.09 11.02
CA LYS A 167 19.04 -6.66 12.28
C LYS A 167 17.56 -7.04 12.22
N ASN A 168 16.77 -6.33 11.43
CA ASN A 168 15.34 -6.61 11.26
C ASN A 168 15.12 -7.40 9.98
N GLU A 169 14.04 -8.16 9.90
CA GLU A 169 13.69 -8.89 8.68
C GLU A 169 13.36 -7.96 7.49
N LYS A 170 12.95 -6.71 7.77
CA LYS A 170 12.55 -5.72 6.75
C LYS A 170 13.24 -4.38 6.96
N ILE A 171 13.50 -3.68 5.86
CA ILE A 171 13.97 -2.29 5.89
C ILE A 171 12.78 -1.37 6.21
N GLU A 172 12.94 -0.57 7.26
CA GLU A 172 11.95 0.42 7.70
C GLU A 172 12.44 1.82 7.35
N VAL A 173 11.54 2.73 6.97
CA VAL A 173 11.91 4.10 6.54
C VAL A 173 12.59 4.88 7.66
N LYS A 174 12.23 4.65 8.92
CA LYS A 174 12.91 5.25 10.08
C LYS A 174 14.40 4.85 10.16
N ASN A 175 14.80 3.75 9.52
CA ASN A 175 16.20 3.35 9.44
C ASN A 175 16.92 4.03 8.27
N ALA A 176 16.21 4.73 7.39
CA ALA A 176 16.80 5.50 6.31
C ALA A 176 17.23 6.89 6.80
N TYR A 177 18.46 6.99 7.33
CA TYR A 177 19.02 8.20 7.92
C TYR A 177 18.07 8.94 8.88
N SER A 178 17.61 10.15 8.55
CA SER A 178 16.67 10.93 9.37
C SER A 178 15.20 10.61 9.06
N GLY A 179 14.95 9.46 8.43
CA GLY A 179 13.65 8.99 7.94
C GLY A 179 13.27 9.52 6.56
N ASN A 180 14.13 10.30 5.92
CA ASN A 180 13.83 11.06 4.69
C ASN A 180 14.82 10.81 3.54
N ASP A 181 15.86 10.01 3.73
CA ASP A 181 16.94 9.76 2.74
C ASP A 181 16.75 8.44 1.98
N THR A 182 15.50 8.14 1.64
CA THR A 182 15.20 7.11 0.65
C THR A 182 15.62 7.58 -0.74
N TRP A 183 15.55 6.70 -1.75
CA TRP A 183 15.68 7.11 -3.15
C TRP A 183 14.72 8.26 -3.49
N MET A 184 15.27 9.34 -4.05
CA MET A 184 14.58 10.61 -4.32
C MET A 184 13.91 11.23 -3.07
N GLY A 185 14.33 10.82 -1.88
CA GLY A 185 13.92 11.37 -0.60
C GLY A 185 14.38 12.82 -0.44
N THR A 186 13.64 13.60 0.35
CA THR A 186 13.92 15.03 0.53
C THR A 186 14.82 15.24 1.75
N TYR A 187 16.14 15.16 1.55
CA TYR A 187 17.11 15.58 2.55
C TYR A 187 16.85 17.04 2.94
N PHE A 188 16.79 17.31 4.24
CA PHE A 188 16.39 18.61 4.82
C PHE A 188 15.08 19.18 4.24
N GLY A 189 14.19 18.30 3.79
CA GLY A 189 12.92 18.66 3.17
C GLY A 189 13.03 19.25 1.76
N ALA A 190 14.23 19.49 1.20
CA ALA A 190 14.42 20.29 -0.01
C ALA A 190 15.33 19.68 -1.08
N ASP A 191 16.22 18.77 -0.74
CA ASP A 191 17.22 18.22 -1.66
C ASP A 191 16.97 16.74 -1.92
N LEU A 192 16.84 16.36 -3.19
CA LEU A 192 16.63 14.97 -3.60
C LEU A 192 17.90 14.15 -3.39
N HIS A 193 17.70 12.93 -2.91
CA HIS A 193 18.77 11.99 -2.62
C HIS A 193 18.92 10.92 -3.70
N GLY A 194 20.07 10.90 -4.37
CA GLY A 194 20.43 9.94 -5.43
C GLY A 194 21.04 8.64 -4.91
N GLY A 195 20.41 8.03 -3.92
CA GLY A 195 20.78 6.74 -3.36
C GLY A 195 19.89 6.36 -2.19
N LEU A 196 20.33 5.41 -1.39
CA LEU A 196 19.63 4.97 -0.19
C LEU A 196 20.61 4.95 0.99
N ASP A 197 20.37 5.82 1.97
CA ASP A 197 21.17 5.85 3.19
C ASP A 197 20.53 4.95 4.24
N LEU A 198 21.25 3.92 4.70
CA LEU A 198 20.76 3.04 5.75
C LEU A 198 21.60 3.22 7.01
N ASN A 199 20.93 3.56 8.11
CA ASN A 199 21.54 3.68 9.43
C ASN A 199 22.09 2.33 9.87
N MET A 200 23.35 2.33 10.30
CA MET A 200 24.02 1.16 10.84
C MET A 200 25.19 1.58 11.73
N PRO A 201 25.56 0.76 12.73
CA PRO A 201 26.74 1.04 13.55
C PRO A 201 27.99 1.25 12.69
N SER A 202 28.86 2.17 13.10
CA SER A 202 30.17 2.32 12.46
C SER A 202 30.94 0.99 12.49
N ASN A 203 31.68 0.69 11.43
CA ASN A 203 32.34 -0.60 11.19
C ASN A 203 31.40 -1.79 10.94
N THR A 204 30.18 -1.54 10.46
CA THR A 204 29.34 -2.62 9.92
C THR A 204 30.01 -3.26 8.71
N ALA A 205 30.11 -4.59 8.70
CA ALA A 205 30.70 -5.33 7.60
C ALA A 205 29.83 -5.28 6.34
N LEU A 206 30.48 -5.00 5.21
CA LEU A 206 29.86 -5.03 3.88
C LEU A 206 30.39 -6.22 3.07
N TYR A 207 29.47 -6.91 2.40
CA TYR A 207 29.72 -8.13 1.64
C TYR A 207 29.33 -7.93 0.18
N ALA A 208 30.07 -8.51 -0.75
CA ALA A 208 29.74 -8.44 -2.16
C ALA A 208 28.42 -9.17 -2.42
N PRO A 209 27.35 -8.49 -2.87
CA PRO A 209 26.04 -9.12 -3.06
C PRO A 209 26.01 -10.07 -4.27
N ILE A 210 26.92 -9.88 -5.22
CA ILE A 210 27.15 -10.71 -6.40
C ILE A 210 28.65 -10.76 -6.70
N ASP A 211 29.05 -11.59 -7.67
CA ASP A 211 30.41 -11.54 -8.22
C ASP A 211 30.60 -10.24 -9.01
N PHE A 212 31.78 -9.63 -8.91
CA PHE A 212 32.21 -8.49 -9.72
C PHE A 212 33.51 -8.83 -10.45
N GLU A 213 33.62 -8.45 -11.72
CA GLU A 213 34.85 -8.64 -12.49
C GLU A 213 35.97 -7.71 -11.99
N GLU A 214 35.61 -6.49 -11.60
CA GLU A 214 36.51 -5.51 -11.01
C GLU A 214 35.79 -4.63 -9.98
N HIS A 215 36.57 -4.05 -9.07
CA HIS A 215 36.08 -3.06 -8.12
C HIS A 215 37.18 -2.07 -7.73
N TYR A 216 36.81 -0.84 -7.37
CA TYR A 216 37.78 0.20 -7.03
C TYR A 216 37.14 1.31 -6.20
N LEU A 217 38.00 2.08 -5.52
CA LEU A 217 37.65 3.34 -4.88
C LEU A 217 37.63 4.45 -5.93
N PHE A 218 36.64 5.32 -5.84
CA PHE A 218 36.51 6.49 -6.70
C PHE A 218 36.03 7.69 -5.88
N ASN A 219 36.36 8.90 -6.33
CA ASN A 219 35.99 10.14 -5.64
C ASN A 219 36.31 10.14 -4.12
N SER A 220 37.37 9.44 -3.71
CA SER A 220 37.82 9.35 -2.32
C SER A 220 38.69 10.56 -1.95
N GLU A 221 38.50 11.10 -0.75
CA GLU A 221 39.33 12.19 -0.22
C GLU A 221 40.59 11.66 0.46
N LYS A 222 41.68 12.44 0.45
CA LYS A 222 42.94 12.12 1.16
C LYS A 222 42.76 11.92 2.68
N SER A 223 41.69 12.47 3.26
CA SER A 223 41.28 12.37 4.68
C SER A 223 40.62 11.03 5.05
N GLY A 224 40.36 10.15 4.07
CA GLY A 224 40.44 8.70 4.28
C GLY A 224 39.23 7.95 4.84
N HIS A 225 38.13 8.58 5.28
CA HIS A 225 36.95 7.83 5.77
C HIS A 225 35.59 8.41 5.36
N ASN A 226 35.41 9.73 5.42
CA ASN A 226 34.12 10.43 5.24
C ASN A 226 33.52 10.39 3.82
N ASN A 227 34.32 10.17 2.78
CA ASN A 227 33.83 10.20 1.40
C ASN A 227 34.38 9.08 0.53
N ASN A 228 34.96 8.04 1.13
CA ASN A 228 35.40 6.88 0.38
C ASN A 228 34.20 6.24 -0.31
N ARG A 229 34.22 6.22 -1.65
CA ARG A 229 33.21 5.57 -2.46
C ARG A 229 33.82 4.35 -3.11
N TRP A 230 33.20 3.22 -2.91
CA TRP A 230 33.55 1.97 -3.55
C TRP A 230 32.54 1.64 -4.63
N ARG A 231 33.02 1.04 -5.73
CA ARG A 231 32.21 0.56 -6.83
C ARG A 231 32.64 -0.85 -7.20
N GLY A 232 31.67 -1.76 -7.27
CA GLY A 232 31.78 -3.02 -7.99
C GLY A 232 31.20 -2.90 -9.39
N VAL A 233 31.87 -3.50 -10.37
CA VAL A 233 31.45 -3.52 -11.78
C VAL A 233 31.07 -4.95 -12.14
N LYS A 234 29.84 -5.12 -12.65
CA LYS A 234 29.36 -6.39 -13.17
C LYS A 234 28.98 -6.27 -14.64
N ASN A 235 29.66 -6.98 -15.52
CA ASN A 235 29.28 -7.11 -16.94
C ASN A 235 28.45 -8.39 -17.15
N TRP A 236 27.39 -8.27 -17.94
CA TRP A 236 26.47 -9.36 -18.27
C TRP A 236 26.59 -9.76 -19.75
N ASP A 237 26.28 -11.03 -20.05
CA ASP A 237 26.42 -11.59 -21.41
C ASP A 237 25.53 -10.89 -22.45
N ASN A 238 24.45 -10.24 -22.02
CA ASN A 238 23.58 -9.45 -22.88
C ASN A 238 24.11 -8.02 -23.16
N GLY A 239 25.30 -7.69 -22.68
CA GLY A 239 25.97 -6.40 -22.85
C GLY A 239 25.60 -5.35 -21.81
N ASP A 240 24.73 -5.65 -20.84
CA ASP A 240 24.49 -4.74 -19.74
C ASP A 240 25.70 -4.66 -18.80
N THR A 241 25.92 -3.49 -18.22
CA THR A 241 26.87 -3.31 -17.10
C THR A 241 26.13 -2.75 -15.90
N TRP A 242 26.27 -3.40 -14.75
CA TRP A 242 25.75 -2.93 -13.48
C TRP A 242 26.86 -2.38 -12.61
N TYR A 243 26.59 -1.25 -11.96
CA TYR A 243 27.42 -0.72 -10.90
C TYR A 243 26.65 -0.75 -9.59
N LEU A 244 27.23 -1.44 -8.60
CA LEU A 244 26.76 -1.41 -7.22
C LEU A 244 27.81 -0.66 -6.41
N GLN A 245 27.39 0.37 -5.68
CA GLN A 245 28.30 1.27 -4.98
C GLN A 245 27.90 1.42 -3.52
N THR A 246 28.91 1.58 -2.68
CA THR A 246 28.76 1.93 -1.27
C THR A 246 29.66 3.12 -0.97
N HIS A 247 29.11 4.13 -0.30
CA HIS A 247 29.88 5.29 0.15
C HIS A 247 30.00 5.31 1.67
N HIS A 248 30.83 6.23 2.17
CA HIS A 248 31.12 6.36 3.60
C HIS A 248 31.78 5.09 4.15
N LEU A 249 32.83 4.62 3.47
CA LEU A 249 33.61 3.47 3.96
C LEU A 249 34.63 3.88 5.01
N ASN A 250 34.61 3.21 6.15
CA ASN A 250 35.71 3.27 7.13
C ASN A 250 36.97 2.63 6.55
N GLN A 251 36.86 1.46 5.92
CA GLN A 251 38.03 0.72 5.47
C GLN A 251 37.68 -0.21 4.31
N LEU A 252 38.49 -0.20 3.27
CA LEU A 252 38.50 -1.26 2.25
C LEU A 252 39.42 -2.41 2.72
N LEU A 253 38.93 -3.65 2.64
CA LEU A 253 39.62 -4.85 3.15
C LEU A 253 40.23 -5.71 2.04
N VAL A 254 40.06 -5.30 0.78
CA VAL A 254 40.47 -6.04 -0.42
C VAL A 254 41.25 -5.11 -1.35
N SER A 255 42.18 -5.67 -2.13
CA SER A 255 42.93 -4.92 -3.15
C SER A 255 42.04 -4.55 -4.33
N GLU A 256 42.17 -3.32 -4.83
CA GLU A 256 41.39 -2.82 -5.98
C GLU A 256 41.78 -3.50 -7.31
N VAL A 257 40.89 -3.37 -8.30
CA VAL A 257 41.07 -3.82 -9.69
C VAL A 257 41.35 -5.33 -9.79
N GLN A 258 40.65 -6.10 -8.96
CA GLN A 258 40.67 -7.57 -8.95
C GLN A 258 39.22 -8.09 -8.90
N PRO A 259 38.98 -9.35 -9.31
CA PRO A 259 37.67 -9.97 -9.13
C PRO A 259 37.27 -10.09 -7.66
N LEU A 260 36.00 -9.82 -7.35
CA LEU A 260 35.43 -9.96 -6.02
C LEU A 260 34.29 -10.96 -6.03
N ARG A 261 34.34 -11.96 -5.14
CA ARG A 261 33.36 -13.05 -5.12
C ARG A 261 32.15 -12.70 -4.25
N LYS A 262 30.98 -13.16 -4.66
CA LYS A 262 29.74 -13.08 -3.90
C LYS A 262 29.94 -13.62 -2.48
N GLY A 263 29.44 -12.88 -1.49
CA GLY A 263 29.58 -13.20 -0.07
C GLY A 263 30.94 -12.87 0.53
N GLN A 264 31.93 -12.43 -0.26
CA GLN A 264 33.20 -11.97 0.26
C GLN A 264 33.02 -10.62 0.98
N LYS A 265 33.49 -10.53 2.22
CA LYS A 265 33.55 -9.26 2.96
C LYS A 265 34.60 -8.37 2.31
N TYR A 266 34.21 -7.18 1.84
CA TYR A 266 35.12 -6.29 1.12
C TYR A 266 35.41 -5.00 1.86
N ALA A 267 34.56 -4.58 2.80
CA ALA A 267 34.74 -3.31 3.50
C ALA A 267 34.09 -3.30 4.89
N TYR A 268 34.50 -2.32 5.69
CA TYR A 268 33.74 -1.79 6.81
C TYR A 268 33.10 -0.46 6.40
N GLY A 269 31.76 -0.39 6.51
CA GLY A 269 30.95 0.78 6.18
C GLY A 269 30.65 1.68 7.38
N ALA A 270 29.77 2.65 7.17
CA ALA A 270 29.35 3.64 8.15
C ALA A 270 30.49 4.50 8.72
N GLY A 271 31.35 4.95 7.81
CA GLY A 271 32.41 5.92 8.02
C GLY A 271 32.01 7.31 7.58
N THR A 272 31.31 8.05 8.45
CA THR A 272 31.09 9.49 8.30
C THR A 272 30.63 10.16 9.59
N TRP A 273 30.97 11.45 9.68
CA TRP A 273 30.42 12.49 10.58
C TRP A 273 29.41 13.40 9.86
N ALA A 274 28.75 12.90 8.80
CA ALA A 274 27.72 13.65 8.07
C ALA A 274 26.39 13.49 8.81
N GLY A 275 26.15 14.42 9.74
CA GLY A 275 24.95 14.60 10.57
C GLY A 275 24.72 13.56 11.67
N GLU A 276 23.47 13.24 12.00
CA GLU A 276 23.13 12.72 13.34
C GLU A 276 23.28 11.20 13.52
N ASN A 277 23.33 10.43 12.44
CA ASN A 277 23.33 8.97 12.49
C ASN A 277 24.44 8.38 11.60
N SER A 278 25.17 7.38 12.11
CA SER A 278 26.09 6.59 11.30
C SER A 278 25.31 5.75 10.28
N HIS A 279 25.72 5.79 9.01
CA HIS A 279 25.01 5.16 7.90
C HIS A 279 25.97 4.80 6.75
N THR A 280 25.55 3.87 5.89
CA THR A 280 26.18 3.64 4.57
C THR A 280 25.21 4.08 3.48
N HIS A 281 25.73 4.78 2.47
CA HIS A 281 24.97 5.17 1.29
C HIS A 281 25.12 4.12 0.20
N PHE A 282 24.00 3.61 -0.32
CA PHE A 282 23.96 2.61 -1.38
C PHE A 282 23.51 3.22 -2.70
N VAL A 283 24.14 2.79 -3.80
CA VAL A 283 23.79 3.22 -5.16
C VAL A 283 23.70 2.02 -6.10
N PHE A 284 22.71 2.06 -6.99
CA PHE A 284 22.57 1.12 -8.08
C PHE A 284 22.51 1.86 -9.42
N LYS A 285 23.34 1.47 -10.37
CA LYS A 285 23.35 2.03 -11.73
C LYS A 285 23.34 0.93 -12.76
N VAL A 286 22.51 1.09 -13.80
CA VAL A 286 22.38 0.17 -14.93
C VAL A 286 22.82 0.88 -16.21
N MET A 287 23.80 0.30 -16.91
CA MET A 287 24.14 0.64 -18.28
C MET A 287 23.55 -0.43 -19.20
N GLN A 288 22.85 0.00 -20.25
CA GLN A 288 22.35 -0.90 -21.28
C GLN A 288 23.01 -0.54 -22.62
N PRO A 289 23.26 -1.51 -23.51
CA PRO A 289 23.82 -1.23 -24.82
C PRO A 289 23.02 -0.15 -25.57
N GLY A 290 23.71 0.90 -26.03
CA GLY A 290 23.11 2.00 -26.78
C GLY A 290 22.38 3.06 -25.95
N PHE A 291 22.39 2.95 -24.62
CA PHE A 291 21.79 3.94 -23.72
C PHE A 291 22.83 4.54 -22.77
N GLU A 292 22.57 5.76 -22.28
CA GLU A 292 23.32 6.30 -21.16
C GLU A 292 23.00 5.53 -19.88
N GLY A 293 23.87 5.64 -18.88
CA GLY A 293 23.68 4.95 -17.61
C GLY A 293 22.56 5.52 -16.76
N TYR A 294 21.65 4.66 -16.32
CA TYR A 294 20.54 5.02 -15.45
C TYR A 294 20.88 4.78 -13.99
N LEU A 295 20.80 5.83 -13.17
CA LEU A 295 20.75 5.66 -11.73
C LEU A 295 19.37 5.13 -11.34
N MET A 296 19.34 4.07 -10.55
CA MET A 296 18.14 3.34 -10.19
C MET A 296 18.02 3.28 -8.68
N ASP A 297 16.78 3.16 -8.20
CA ASP A 297 16.52 2.94 -6.78
C ASP A 297 17.25 1.69 -6.25
N PRO A 298 18.17 1.84 -5.27
CA PRO A 298 18.85 0.71 -4.64
C PRO A 298 17.89 -0.28 -3.96
N TRP A 299 16.66 0.14 -3.64
CA TRP A 299 15.61 -0.73 -3.12
C TRP A 299 15.38 -1.96 -4.00
N LEU A 300 15.55 -1.88 -5.33
CA LEU A 300 15.39 -3.04 -6.23
C LEU A 300 16.34 -4.19 -5.85
N ILE A 301 17.56 -3.87 -5.44
CA ILE A 301 18.55 -4.88 -5.01
C ILE A 301 18.16 -5.45 -3.65
N PHE A 302 17.78 -4.59 -2.69
CA PHE A 302 17.37 -5.05 -1.36
C PHE A 302 16.07 -5.88 -1.38
N TRP A 303 15.14 -5.53 -2.26
CA TRP A 303 13.92 -6.30 -2.50
C TRP A 303 14.26 -7.69 -3.05
N GLN A 304 15.17 -7.79 -4.02
CA GLN A 304 15.58 -9.08 -4.57
C GLN A 304 16.35 -9.92 -3.54
N ILE A 305 17.16 -9.29 -2.68
CA ILE A 305 17.81 -9.95 -1.53
C ILE A 305 16.76 -10.53 -0.59
N ASP A 306 15.72 -9.78 -0.20
CA ASP A 306 14.64 -10.28 0.66
C ASP A 306 13.91 -11.48 0.03
N LYS A 307 13.59 -11.41 -1.28
CA LYS A 307 13.00 -12.55 -2.01
C LYS A 307 13.93 -13.77 -2.00
N ASN A 308 15.23 -13.60 -2.24
CA ASN A 308 16.18 -14.71 -2.23
C ASN A 308 16.35 -15.30 -0.82
N ASN A 309 16.37 -14.49 0.23
CA ASN A 309 16.44 -14.96 1.61
C ASN A 309 15.18 -15.75 1.98
N LYS A 310 13.98 -15.26 1.63
CA LYS A 310 12.71 -15.99 1.84
C LYS A 310 12.68 -17.34 1.14
N GLU A 311 13.25 -17.43 -0.07
CA GLU A 311 13.41 -18.71 -0.77
C GLU A 311 14.39 -19.65 -0.06
N ILE A 312 15.56 -19.15 0.36
CA ILE A 312 16.58 -19.94 1.06
C ILE A 312 16.03 -20.48 2.39
N GLU A 313 15.30 -19.65 3.12
CA GLU A 313 14.65 -19.98 4.39
C GLU A 313 13.39 -20.83 4.19
N ASN A 314 12.98 -21.12 2.95
CA ASN A 314 11.72 -21.78 2.61
C ASN A 314 10.51 -21.14 3.34
N LYS A 315 10.49 -19.81 3.49
CA LYS A 315 9.34 -19.07 4.03
C LYS A 315 8.10 -19.29 3.17
N ILE A 316 6.91 -19.20 3.77
CA ILE A 316 5.61 -19.29 3.07
C ILE A 316 5.61 -18.42 1.81
N LYS A 317 4.98 -18.92 0.74
CA LYS A 317 4.90 -18.22 -0.55
C LYS A 317 3.47 -18.24 -1.09
N ALA A 318 2.93 -17.06 -1.37
CA ALA A 318 1.74 -16.88 -2.20
C ALA A 318 2.15 -16.72 -3.67
N HIS A 319 1.41 -17.36 -4.57
CA HIS A 319 1.54 -17.15 -6.01
C HIS A 319 0.32 -17.69 -6.74
N PHE A 320 -0.07 -17.06 -7.85
CA PHE A 320 -1.10 -17.60 -8.73
C PHE A 320 -0.94 -17.24 -10.21
N THR A 321 -1.67 -17.96 -11.04
CA THR A 321 -1.82 -17.76 -12.50
C THR A 321 -3.31 -17.79 -12.89
N PRO A 322 -3.72 -17.36 -14.10
CA PRO A 322 -2.91 -16.80 -15.19
C PRO A 322 -2.43 -15.38 -14.90
N LEU A 323 -1.30 -15.02 -15.50
CA LEU A 323 -0.77 -13.67 -15.45
C LEU A 323 -1.17 -12.83 -16.68
N SER A 324 -2.28 -13.11 -17.37
CA SER A 324 -2.61 -12.50 -18.67
C SER A 324 -3.87 -11.62 -18.64
N PRO A 325 -4.12 -10.79 -19.68
CA PRO A 325 -5.40 -10.13 -19.87
C PRO A 325 -6.57 -11.11 -19.89
N LEU A 326 -7.75 -10.61 -19.54
CA LEU A 326 -9.00 -11.35 -19.49
C LEU A 326 -10.08 -10.66 -20.33
N LYS A 327 -11.23 -11.32 -20.46
CA LYS A 327 -12.41 -10.78 -21.13
C LYS A 327 -13.62 -10.78 -20.20
N THR A 328 -14.50 -9.80 -20.42
CA THR A 328 -15.81 -9.75 -19.77
C THR A 328 -16.61 -11.02 -20.06
N ALA A 329 -17.30 -11.56 -19.05
CA ALA A 329 -18.15 -12.75 -19.13
C ALA A 329 -17.47 -14.09 -19.49
N GLU A 330 -16.15 -14.13 -19.57
CA GLU A 330 -15.39 -15.38 -19.64
C GLU A 330 -14.92 -15.76 -18.22
N ALA A 331 -15.21 -16.99 -17.80
CA ALA A 331 -14.78 -17.50 -16.51
C ALA A 331 -13.26 -17.70 -16.52
N VAL A 332 -12.55 -17.01 -15.62
CA VAL A 332 -11.13 -17.25 -15.35
C VAL A 332 -10.98 -18.29 -14.25
N HIS A 333 -10.13 -19.29 -14.49
CA HIS A 333 -9.75 -20.28 -13.50
C HIS A 333 -8.38 -19.90 -12.93
N LEU A 334 -8.37 -19.46 -11.67
CA LEU A 334 -7.15 -19.06 -10.98
C LEU A 334 -6.50 -20.29 -10.33
N ASN A 335 -5.20 -20.43 -10.53
CA ASN A 335 -4.44 -21.57 -10.03
C ASN A 335 -3.37 -21.10 -9.03
N SER A 336 -3.51 -21.52 -7.77
CA SER A 336 -2.58 -21.24 -6.67
C SER A 336 -1.54 -22.33 -6.44
N SER A 337 -1.37 -23.31 -7.33
CA SER A 337 -0.50 -24.47 -7.13
C SER A 337 0.99 -24.13 -6.95
N LEU A 338 1.39 -22.89 -7.30
CA LEU A 338 2.73 -22.36 -7.07
C LEU A 338 2.91 -21.73 -5.67
N SER A 339 1.84 -21.66 -4.89
CA SER A 339 1.90 -21.33 -3.47
C SER A 339 2.42 -22.51 -2.65
N ARG A 340 3.10 -22.25 -1.54
CA ARG A 340 3.62 -23.29 -0.62
C ARG A 340 3.65 -22.82 0.83
N PRO A 341 3.44 -23.72 1.81
CA PRO A 341 3.63 -23.39 3.23
C PRO A 341 5.10 -23.14 3.56
N GLY A 342 5.34 -22.47 4.69
CA GLY A 342 6.66 -22.32 5.28
C GLY A 342 7.13 -23.61 5.96
N VAL A 343 8.41 -23.64 6.37
CA VAL A 343 9.01 -24.79 7.08
C VAL A 343 8.25 -25.18 8.35
N TYR A 344 7.65 -24.21 9.04
CA TYR A 344 6.90 -24.40 10.28
C TYR A 344 5.38 -24.41 10.07
N GLY A 345 4.94 -24.29 8.82
CA GLY A 345 3.54 -24.19 8.42
C GLY A 345 2.87 -25.54 8.17
N ASN A 346 1.53 -25.54 8.23
CA ASN A 346 0.70 -26.68 7.89
C ASN A 346 0.03 -26.47 6.50
N GLU A 347 -1.17 -27.01 6.32
CA GLU A 347 -1.98 -26.80 5.12
C GLU A 347 -2.29 -25.30 4.90
N LEU A 348 -2.22 -24.86 3.64
CA LEU A 348 -2.51 -23.49 3.27
C LEU A 348 -4.02 -23.20 3.34
N GLN A 349 -4.36 -22.12 4.02
CA GLN A 349 -5.64 -21.43 3.93
C GLN A 349 -5.53 -20.32 2.89
N TYR A 350 -6.57 -20.17 2.07
CA TYR A 350 -6.59 -19.23 0.95
C TYR A 350 -7.63 -18.13 1.18
N PHE A 351 -7.26 -16.90 0.83
CA PHE A 351 -8.21 -15.80 0.69
C PHE A 351 -7.93 -15.02 -0.59
N TRP A 352 -8.94 -14.87 -1.42
CA TRP A 352 -8.91 -14.15 -2.67
C TRP A 352 -9.75 -12.89 -2.57
N ASP A 353 -9.21 -11.79 -3.07
CA ASP A 353 -9.95 -10.57 -3.41
C ASP A 353 -9.76 -10.30 -4.90
N PHE A 354 -10.84 -10.32 -5.68
CA PHE A 354 -10.77 -10.13 -7.13
C PHE A 354 -10.73 -8.65 -7.54
N GLY A 355 -10.83 -7.72 -6.58
CA GLY A 355 -10.77 -6.28 -6.84
C GLY A 355 -12.06 -5.69 -7.44
N ASP A 356 -13.11 -6.49 -7.60
CA ASP A 356 -14.45 -6.06 -8.04
C ASP A 356 -15.48 -6.05 -6.89
N GLY A 357 -15.01 -6.34 -5.67
CA GLY A 357 -15.84 -6.53 -4.48
C GLY A 357 -16.25 -7.98 -4.24
N ASN A 358 -15.80 -8.95 -5.05
CA ASN A 358 -16.00 -10.38 -4.83
C ASN A 358 -14.74 -11.04 -4.26
N SER A 359 -14.93 -12.14 -3.54
CA SER A 359 -13.86 -12.87 -2.87
C SER A 359 -14.08 -14.38 -2.90
N SER A 360 -13.03 -15.15 -2.61
CA SER A 360 -13.10 -16.61 -2.50
C SER A 360 -12.14 -17.14 -1.45
N PHE A 361 -12.37 -18.38 -1.02
CA PHE A 361 -11.52 -19.13 -0.09
C PHE A 361 -11.12 -20.50 -0.66
N SER A 362 -11.49 -20.78 -1.91
CA SER A 362 -11.03 -21.98 -2.62
C SER A 362 -9.55 -21.82 -2.94
N ALA A 363 -8.79 -22.92 -2.92
CA ALA A 363 -7.43 -22.92 -3.45
C ALA A 363 -7.40 -22.48 -4.92
N MET A 364 -8.30 -23.03 -5.74
CA MET A 364 -8.39 -22.75 -7.18
C MET A 364 -9.80 -22.25 -7.53
N PRO A 365 -10.10 -20.95 -7.37
CA PRO A 365 -11.41 -20.41 -7.66
C PRO A 365 -11.63 -20.22 -9.17
N SER A 366 -12.89 -20.25 -9.58
CA SER A 366 -13.35 -19.70 -10.85
C SER A 366 -14.04 -18.36 -10.57
N HIS A 367 -13.76 -17.34 -11.37
CA HIS A 367 -14.37 -16.01 -11.26
C HIS A 367 -14.70 -15.44 -12.63
N THR A 368 -15.70 -14.57 -12.72
CA THR A 368 -16.09 -13.91 -13.97
C THR A 368 -16.27 -12.41 -13.75
N PHE A 369 -15.57 -11.60 -14.55
CA PHE A 369 -15.69 -10.14 -14.50
C PHE A 369 -16.82 -9.66 -15.41
N ALA A 370 -17.70 -8.82 -14.87
CA ALA A 370 -18.87 -8.30 -15.57
C ALA A 370 -18.55 -7.05 -16.42
N SER A 371 -17.62 -6.21 -15.99
CA SER A 371 -17.30 -4.94 -16.64
C SER A 371 -15.84 -4.93 -17.13
N PRO A 372 -15.53 -4.21 -18.22
CA PRO A 372 -14.14 -3.97 -18.61
C PRO A 372 -13.45 -3.03 -17.62
N GLY A 373 -12.12 -3.10 -17.53
CA GLY A 373 -11.32 -2.26 -16.65
C GLY A 373 -10.06 -2.95 -16.15
N VAL A 374 -9.40 -2.33 -15.18
CA VAL A 374 -8.26 -2.92 -14.47
C VAL A 374 -8.71 -3.44 -13.11
N TYR A 375 -8.34 -4.68 -12.79
CA TYR A 375 -8.69 -5.34 -11.53
C TYR A 375 -7.43 -5.81 -10.80
N SER A 376 -7.34 -5.49 -9.51
CA SER A 376 -6.28 -5.95 -8.61
C SER A 376 -6.69 -7.27 -7.95
N ILE A 377 -6.31 -8.39 -8.54
CA ILE A 377 -6.50 -9.72 -7.94
C ILE A 377 -5.43 -9.93 -6.88
N THR A 378 -5.85 -10.23 -5.66
CA THR A 378 -4.98 -10.48 -4.50
C THR A 378 -5.25 -11.87 -3.94
N LEU A 379 -4.19 -12.66 -3.78
CA LEU A 379 -4.19 -13.90 -3.02
C LEU A 379 -3.44 -13.67 -1.71
N ILE A 380 -4.06 -14.03 -0.60
CA ILE A 380 -3.43 -14.18 0.71
C ILE A 380 -3.43 -15.66 1.05
N VAL A 381 -2.27 -16.19 1.44
CA VAL A 381 -2.16 -17.55 1.97
C VAL A 381 -1.66 -17.53 3.41
N LYS A 382 -2.19 -18.42 4.24
CA LYS A 382 -1.77 -18.63 5.63
C LYS A 382 -1.50 -20.10 5.85
N ASP A 383 -0.48 -20.45 6.61
CA ASP A 383 -0.17 -21.84 6.96
C ASP A 383 -0.38 -22.16 8.45
N GLY A 384 -1.02 -21.22 9.19
CA GLY A 384 -1.22 -21.29 10.63
C GLY A 384 -0.06 -20.75 11.46
N HIS A 385 1.09 -20.47 10.84
CA HIS A 385 2.23 -19.82 11.47
C HIS A 385 2.47 -18.43 10.88
N ASP A 386 2.58 -18.36 9.54
CA ASP A 386 2.87 -17.15 8.78
C ASP A 386 1.78 -16.85 7.72
N GLU A 387 1.90 -15.67 7.11
CA GLU A 387 1.07 -15.20 6.01
C GLU A 387 1.99 -14.69 4.87
N ASP A 388 1.61 -14.97 3.62
CA ASP A 388 2.18 -14.29 2.45
C ASP A 388 1.07 -13.78 1.51
N VAL A 389 1.41 -12.77 0.72
CA VAL A 389 0.49 -12.07 -0.16
C VAL A 389 1.08 -11.95 -1.56
N TYR A 390 0.30 -12.33 -2.57
CA TYR A 390 0.61 -12.10 -3.98
C TYR A 390 -0.50 -11.28 -4.63
N ARG A 391 -0.14 -10.17 -5.29
CA ARG A 391 -1.07 -9.30 -6.00
C ARG A 391 -0.67 -9.17 -7.46
N GLN A 392 -1.68 -9.20 -8.33
CA GLN A 392 -1.55 -8.85 -9.74
C GLN A 392 -2.68 -7.93 -10.19
N PHE A 393 -2.37 -7.03 -11.11
CA PHE A 393 -3.33 -6.30 -11.91
C PHE A 393 -3.56 -7.00 -13.26
N VAL A 394 -4.83 -7.21 -13.61
CA VAL A 394 -5.22 -7.74 -14.92
C VAL A 394 -6.11 -6.74 -15.64
N THR A 395 -5.93 -6.64 -16.94
CA THR A 395 -6.83 -5.86 -17.81
C THR A 395 -7.96 -6.75 -18.31
N VAL A 396 -9.19 -6.35 -18.09
CA VAL A 396 -10.40 -6.99 -18.61
C VAL A 396 -10.95 -6.16 -19.75
N THR A 397 -11.13 -6.78 -20.92
CA THR A 397 -11.65 -6.12 -22.13
C THR A 397 -12.97 -6.73 -22.57
N GLY A 398 -13.73 -6.02 -23.41
CA GLY A 398 -15.03 -6.49 -23.91
C GLY A 398 -16.17 -5.55 -23.54
N LYS A 399 -17.41 -6.03 -23.68
CA LYS A 399 -18.62 -5.25 -23.36
C LYS A 399 -19.06 -5.54 -21.94
N GLU A 400 -19.49 -4.50 -21.24
CA GLU A 400 -20.10 -4.66 -19.92
C GLU A 400 -21.34 -5.56 -19.99
N VAL A 401 -21.44 -6.50 -19.06
CA VAL A 401 -22.58 -7.39 -18.89
C VAL A 401 -23.45 -6.89 -17.74
N THR A 402 -24.56 -6.27 -18.12
CA THR A 402 -25.52 -5.65 -17.20
C THR A 402 -26.55 -6.63 -16.65
N GLU A 403 -26.72 -7.79 -17.28
CA GLU A 403 -27.67 -8.82 -16.85
C GLU A 403 -27.00 -9.93 -16.05
N GLY A 404 -27.69 -10.44 -15.02
CA GLY A 404 -27.25 -11.64 -14.30
C GLY A 404 -26.02 -11.45 -13.41
N ASN A 405 -25.77 -10.28 -12.83
CA ASN A 405 -24.73 -10.10 -11.80
C ASN A 405 -25.34 -9.53 -10.51
N PHE A 406 -24.66 -9.73 -9.38
CA PHE A 406 -25.04 -9.05 -8.14
C PHE A 406 -23.84 -8.60 -7.31
N ARG A 407 -24.06 -7.59 -6.47
CA ARG A 407 -23.09 -7.10 -5.50
C ARG A 407 -23.67 -7.18 -4.10
N ILE A 408 -22.83 -7.48 -3.12
CA ILE A 408 -23.17 -7.52 -1.70
C ILE A 408 -22.59 -6.26 -1.02
N THR A 409 -23.36 -5.63 -0.14
CA THR A 409 -22.88 -4.53 0.70
C THR A 409 -23.32 -4.69 2.16
N CYS A 410 -22.54 -4.11 3.05
CA CYS A 410 -22.95 -3.79 4.41
C CYS A 410 -22.41 -2.39 4.74
N ASP A 411 -23.25 -1.37 4.56
CA ASP A 411 -22.78 0.03 4.45
C ASP A 411 -22.09 0.57 5.71
N LYS A 412 -22.37 -0.05 6.87
CA LYS A 412 -21.75 0.30 8.16
C LYS A 412 -20.39 -0.38 8.38
N GLU A 413 -20.04 -1.37 7.55
CA GLU A 413 -18.82 -2.16 7.66
C GLU A 413 -17.69 -1.62 6.77
N PRO A 414 -16.50 -1.37 7.32
CA PRO A 414 -15.41 -0.78 6.54
C PRO A 414 -14.88 -1.68 5.42
N SER A 415 -15.03 -3.00 5.54
CA SER A 415 -14.58 -4.01 4.56
C SER A 415 -15.40 -4.02 3.25
N PHE A 416 -16.58 -3.39 3.24
CA PHE A 416 -17.45 -3.27 2.06
C PHE A 416 -17.32 -1.90 1.38
N ARG A 417 -16.56 -0.96 1.96
CA ARG A 417 -16.27 0.33 1.32
C ARG A 417 -15.33 0.09 0.15
N LYS A 418 -15.78 0.43 -1.06
CA LYS A 418 -15.02 0.18 -2.29
C LYS A 418 -13.66 0.88 -2.25
N CYS A 419 -12.59 0.11 -2.45
CA CYS A 419 -11.31 0.66 -2.87
C CYS A 419 -11.38 0.94 -4.39
N LYS A 420 -10.68 1.97 -4.88
CA LYS A 420 -10.52 2.12 -6.34
C LYS A 420 -9.53 1.06 -6.83
N ASN A 421 -9.90 0.31 -7.87
CA ASN A 421 -9.22 -0.91 -8.32
C ASN A 421 -7.73 -0.74 -8.71
N TRP A 422 -7.30 0.49 -9.02
CA TRP A 422 -5.91 0.82 -9.39
C TRP A 422 -5.06 1.32 -8.21
N LYS A 423 -5.63 1.47 -6.99
CA LYS A 423 -4.86 1.96 -5.85
C LYS A 423 -3.98 0.85 -5.27
N THR A 424 -2.67 1.09 -5.31
CA THR A 424 -1.63 0.24 -4.73
C THR A 424 -1.79 0.12 -3.23
N LEU A 425 -1.66 -1.09 -2.70
CA LEU A 425 -1.53 -1.24 -1.26
C LEU A 425 -0.11 -0.94 -0.83
N THR A 426 0.00 -0.27 0.30
CA THR A 426 1.27 0.05 0.94
C THR A 426 1.91 -1.22 1.49
N SER A 427 3.18 -1.47 1.17
CA SER A 427 3.94 -2.55 1.81
C SER A 427 3.87 -2.36 3.33
N ASN A 428 3.58 -3.46 4.06
CA ASN A 428 3.48 -3.54 5.54
C ASN A 428 2.12 -3.33 6.21
N LYS A 429 1.00 -3.24 5.48
CA LYS A 429 -0.33 -3.35 6.14
C LYS A 429 -1.01 -4.67 5.78
N ALA A 430 -1.48 -5.38 6.82
CA ALA A 430 -2.35 -6.54 6.63
C ALA A 430 -3.54 -6.12 5.77
N ILE A 431 -3.77 -6.87 4.69
CA ILE A 431 -4.89 -6.62 3.80
C ILE A 431 -6.14 -7.03 4.55
N GLN A 432 -7.03 -6.07 4.78
CA GLN A 432 -8.32 -6.37 5.38
C GLN A 432 -9.13 -7.19 4.38
N PRO A 433 -9.57 -8.41 4.75
CA PRO A 433 -10.39 -9.21 3.86
C PRO A 433 -11.68 -8.46 3.50
N THR A 434 -11.93 -8.29 2.20
CA THR A 434 -13.18 -7.71 1.69
C THR A 434 -14.38 -8.55 2.08
N ASN A 435 -15.57 -7.93 2.08
CA ASN A 435 -16.83 -8.58 2.45
C ASN A 435 -16.82 -9.24 3.85
N THR A 436 -16.20 -8.58 4.82
CA THR A 436 -16.16 -9.07 6.21
C THR A 436 -17.08 -8.28 7.12
N VAL A 437 -18.05 -8.96 7.74
CA VAL A 437 -18.90 -8.41 8.78
C VAL A 437 -18.28 -8.72 10.14
N TYR A 438 -17.88 -7.70 10.89
CA TYR A 438 -17.30 -7.89 12.22
C TYR A 438 -18.38 -7.85 13.30
N PHE A 439 -18.16 -8.46 14.45
CA PHE A 439 -18.94 -8.29 15.66
C PHE A 439 -17.96 -8.23 16.83
N ASN A 440 -18.05 -7.21 17.67
CA ASN A 440 -17.23 -7.07 18.87
C ASN A 440 -18.13 -7.05 20.09
N CYS A 441 -17.82 -7.87 21.08
CA CYS A 441 -18.55 -7.89 22.35
C CYS A 441 -17.66 -8.33 23.50
N SER A 442 -18.11 -8.04 24.72
CA SER A 442 -17.54 -8.67 25.91
C SER A 442 -18.04 -10.10 26.09
N LYS A 443 -17.37 -10.87 26.95
CA LYS A 443 -17.78 -12.19 27.43
C LYS A 443 -19.10 -12.10 28.23
N ASN A 444 -19.88 -13.18 28.21
CA ASN A 444 -21.15 -13.35 28.94
C ASN A 444 -22.26 -12.39 28.51
N VAL A 445 -22.34 -12.09 27.22
CA VAL A 445 -23.40 -11.27 26.63
C VAL A 445 -24.52 -12.17 26.11
N ASN A 446 -25.77 -11.72 26.28
CA ASN A 446 -26.93 -12.51 25.86
C ASN A 446 -27.29 -12.29 24.39
N THR A 447 -27.02 -11.09 23.86
CA THR A 447 -27.35 -10.70 22.48
C THR A 447 -26.43 -9.57 22.03
N ILE A 448 -26.29 -9.44 20.71
CA ILE A 448 -25.70 -8.28 20.03
C ILE A 448 -26.62 -7.84 18.92
N ASP A 449 -26.58 -6.56 18.56
CA ASP A 449 -27.33 -6.02 17.43
C ASP A 449 -27.00 -6.78 16.13
N SER A 450 -28.02 -7.03 15.32
CA SER A 450 -27.83 -7.59 13.99
C SER A 450 -27.22 -6.57 13.04
N LYS A 451 -26.63 -7.09 11.95
CA LYS A 451 -26.12 -6.26 10.85
C LYS A 451 -26.85 -6.56 9.57
N THR A 452 -27.36 -5.51 8.93
CA THR A 452 -28.08 -5.60 7.67
C THR A 452 -27.10 -5.70 6.51
N VAL A 453 -27.26 -6.75 5.71
CA VAL A 453 -26.57 -6.95 4.45
C VAL A 453 -27.57 -6.72 3.32
N THR A 454 -27.11 -6.06 2.25
CA THR A 454 -27.91 -5.79 1.06
C THR A 454 -27.28 -6.42 -0.17
N ILE A 455 -28.08 -7.09 -0.98
CA ILE A 455 -27.72 -7.61 -2.30
C ILE A 455 -28.41 -6.75 -3.35
N TYR A 456 -27.61 -6.13 -4.21
CA TYR A 456 -28.10 -5.41 -5.38
C TYR A 456 -27.83 -6.25 -6.63
N SER A 457 -28.90 -6.64 -7.32
CA SER A 457 -28.79 -7.23 -8.66
C SER A 457 -28.50 -6.12 -9.67
N SER A 458 -27.59 -6.38 -10.61
CA SER A 458 -27.42 -5.55 -11.81
C SER A 458 -28.61 -5.72 -12.76
N ASN A 459 -29.31 -6.86 -12.67
CA ASN A 459 -30.50 -7.13 -13.44
C ASN A 459 -31.72 -6.46 -12.79
N LEU A 460 -31.99 -5.22 -13.23
CA LEU A 460 -33.14 -4.44 -12.78
C LEU A 460 -34.49 -5.04 -13.21
N SER A 461 -34.50 -5.98 -14.17
CA SER A 461 -35.74 -6.65 -14.61
C SER A 461 -36.14 -7.84 -13.73
N TRP A 462 -35.31 -8.25 -12.76
CA TRP A 462 -35.69 -9.32 -11.84
C TRP A 462 -36.86 -8.91 -10.97
N THR A 463 -37.97 -9.64 -11.12
CA THR A 463 -39.14 -9.60 -10.26
C THR A 463 -38.83 -10.12 -8.86
N GLU A 464 -39.72 -9.88 -7.89
CA GLU A 464 -39.59 -10.49 -6.55
C GLU A 464 -39.49 -12.02 -6.61
N LYS A 465 -40.15 -12.66 -7.59
CA LYS A 465 -40.11 -14.12 -7.78
C LYS A 465 -38.70 -14.59 -8.15
N GLU A 466 -38.00 -13.86 -9.01
CA GLU A 466 -36.61 -14.17 -9.35
C GLU A 466 -35.69 -13.89 -8.17
N LYS A 467 -35.86 -12.77 -7.47
CA LYS A 467 -35.10 -12.46 -6.25
C LYS A 467 -35.26 -13.54 -5.16
N ARG A 468 -36.41 -14.18 -5.05
CA ARG A 468 -36.62 -15.31 -4.10
C ARG A 468 -35.79 -16.56 -4.40
N LYS A 469 -35.14 -16.64 -5.56
CA LYS A 469 -34.20 -17.73 -5.89
C LYS A 469 -32.84 -17.59 -5.21
N TYR A 470 -32.53 -16.45 -4.59
CA TYR A 470 -31.30 -16.33 -3.79
C TYR A 470 -31.30 -17.34 -2.64
N SER A 471 -30.24 -18.16 -2.58
CA SER A 471 -29.93 -19.01 -1.45
C SER A 471 -28.92 -18.31 -0.55
N ILE A 472 -29.27 -18.08 0.73
CA ILE A 472 -28.42 -17.42 1.73
C ILE A 472 -28.23 -18.39 2.89
N LYS A 473 -27.02 -18.94 3.06
CA LYS A 473 -26.77 -20.03 4.03
C LYS A 473 -25.49 -19.79 4.84
N PRO A 474 -25.50 -19.95 6.17
CA PRO A 474 -24.28 -19.96 6.95
C PRO A 474 -23.45 -21.21 6.64
N LEU A 475 -22.13 -21.05 6.61
CA LEU A 475 -21.13 -22.10 6.49
C LEU A 475 -20.12 -21.91 7.63
N TYR A 476 -19.96 -22.93 8.47
CA TYR A 476 -19.05 -22.87 9.61
C TYR A 476 -17.68 -23.43 9.21
N THR A 477 -16.60 -22.72 9.54
CA THR A 477 -15.23 -23.18 9.23
C THR A 477 -14.73 -24.16 10.27
N HIS A 478 -15.05 -23.92 11.54
CA HIS A 478 -14.65 -24.75 12.69
C HIS A 478 -15.71 -24.65 13.81
N GLY A 479 -15.83 -25.67 14.67
CA GLY A 479 -16.63 -25.62 15.91
C GLY A 479 -18.10 -26.05 15.81
N THR A 480 -18.85 -25.85 16.90
CA THR A 480 -20.28 -26.18 16.99
C THR A 480 -21.07 -25.38 15.96
N THR A 481 -21.92 -26.05 15.20
CA THR A 481 -22.82 -25.42 14.23
C THR A 481 -23.89 -24.58 14.96
N ASP A 482 -24.57 -23.69 14.24
CA ASP A 482 -25.77 -22.96 14.71
C ASP A 482 -25.58 -21.77 15.67
N TRP A 483 -24.42 -21.10 15.63
CA TRP A 483 -24.23 -19.81 16.33
C TRP A 483 -24.47 -18.58 15.45
N LEU A 484 -24.94 -18.74 14.21
CA LEU A 484 -25.16 -17.61 13.29
C LEU A 484 -26.57 -17.67 12.69
N LYS A 485 -27.40 -16.67 13.02
CA LYS A 485 -28.76 -16.54 12.52
C LYS A 485 -28.80 -15.60 11.32
N ILE A 486 -29.48 -16.04 10.27
CA ILE A 486 -29.91 -15.22 9.14
C ILE A 486 -31.40 -14.96 9.29
N LYS A 487 -31.82 -13.70 9.36
CA LYS A 487 -33.22 -13.32 9.61
C LYS A 487 -33.64 -12.11 8.80
N ASN A 488 -34.94 -11.76 8.88
CA ASN A 488 -35.52 -10.57 8.28
C ASN A 488 -35.23 -10.41 6.78
N ILE A 489 -35.33 -11.50 6.02
CA ILE A 489 -35.07 -11.46 4.58
C ILE A 489 -36.22 -10.75 3.86
N SER A 490 -35.89 -9.70 3.11
CA SER A 490 -36.82 -8.93 2.27
C SER A 490 -36.36 -8.98 0.82
N TYR A 491 -37.29 -9.12 -0.12
CA TYR A 491 -37.04 -9.33 -1.56
C TYR A 491 -37.66 -8.23 -2.43
N LYS A 492 -37.54 -6.96 -1.99
CA LYS A 492 -38.12 -5.80 -2.67
C LYS A 492 -37.19 -5.30 -3.79
N ASP A 493 -36.90 -4.00 -3.86
CA ASP A 493 -35.99 -3.41 -4.85
C ASP A 493 -34.60 -4.03 -4.79
N SER A 494 -34.11 -4.29 -3.57
CA SER A 494 -32.93 -5.10 -3.27
C SER A 494 -33.31 -6.28 -2.37
N VAL A 495 -32.41 -7.26 -2.27
CA VAL A 495 -32.56 -8.32 -1.26
C VAL A 495 -31.79 -7.92 -0.02
N THR A 496 -32.47 -7.75 1.11
CA THR A 496 -31.84 -7.42 2.39
C THR A 496 -32.03 -8.56 3.37
N PHE A 497 -31.03 -8.81 4.21
CA PHE A 497 -31.13 -9.76 5.31
C PHE A 497 -30.27 -9.32 6.48
N GLU A 498 -30.54 -9.84 7.67
CA GLU A 498 -29.79 -9.55 8.88
C GLU A 498 -28.96 -10.76 9.30
N ILE A 499 -27.68 -10.50 9.61
CA ILE A 499 -26.77 -11.44 10.25
C ILE A 499 -26.76 -11.14 11.75
N GLN A 500 -26.97 -12.15 12.59
CA GLN A 500 -26.89 -12.01 14.04
C GLN A 500 -26.22 -13.23 14.69
N PRO A 501 -25.16 -13.03 15.50
CA PRO A 501 -24.65 -14.06 16.39
C PRO A 501 -25.71 -14.58 17.36
N ASP A 502 -25.74 -15.90 17.56
CA ASP A 502 -26.54 -16.60 18.55
C ASP A 502 -25.64 -17.18 19.64
N PHE A 503 -25.62 -16.50 20.78
CA PHE A 503 -24.75 -16.84 21.89
C PHE A 503 -25.22 -18.05 22.70
N VAL A 504 -26.43 -18.56 22.47
CA VAL A 504 -26.93 -19.78 23.14
C VAL A 504 -26.07 -20.99 22.78
N ASN A 505 -25.66 -21.08 21.51
CA ASN A 505 -24.91 -22.22 20.97
C ASN A 505 -23.39 -21.96 20.87
N MET A 506 -22.94 -20.84 21.44
CA MET A 506 -21.56 -20.36 21.30
C MET A 506 -20.86 -20.39 22.66
N ARG A 507 -19.70 -21.04 22.72
CA ARG A 507 -18.81 -20.91 23.88
C ARG A 507 -18.29 -19.48 23.88
N GLN A 508 -18.72 -18.63 24.81
CA GLN A 508 -18.37 -17.20 24.86
C GLN A 508 -16.99 -16.95 25.51
N GLU A 509 -15.98 -17.73 25.16
CA GLU A 509 -14.63 -17.49 25.65
C GLU A 509 -13.96 -16.34 24.87
N PRO A 510 -13.03 -15.59 25.48
CA PRO A 510 -12.32 -14.54 24.77
C PRO A 510 -11.56 -15.13 23.58
N GLY A 511 -11.76 -14.56 22.40
CA GLY A 511 -11.20 -15.09 21.16
C GLY A 511 -11.89 -14.61 19.90
N LEU A 512 -11.34 -15.06 18.77
CA LEU A 512 -11.88 -14.82 17.44
C LEU A 512 -12.64 -16.07 16.97
N TYR A 513 -13.87 -15.86 16.51
CA TYR A 513 -14.73 -16.86 15.93
C TYR A 513 -15.08 -16.45 14.51
N GLU A 514 -15.13 -17.41 13.60
CA GLU A 514 -15.30 -17.15 12.18
C GLU A 514 -16.33 -18.10 11.55
N ALA A 515 -17.18 -17.54 10.71
CA ALA A 515 -18.05 -18.27 9.79
C ALA A 515 -18.14 -17.53 8.46
N PHE A 516 -18.79 -18.16 7.50
CA PHE A 516 -19.16 -17.55 6.23
C PHE A 516 -20.67 -17.56 6.04
N VAL A 517 -21.18 -16.63 5.23
CA VAL A 517 -22.50 -16.70 4.64
C VAL A 517 -22.34 -16.85 3.14
N LEU A 518 -22.79 -17.98 2.60
CA LEU A 518 -22.84 -18.25 1.16
C LEU A 518 -24.09 -17.64 0.57
N VAL A 519 -23.91 -16.78 -0.43
CA VAL A 519 -24.98 -16.19 -1.24
C VAL A 519 -24.89 -16.76 -2.65
N SER A 520 -25.95 -17.38 -3.14
CA SER A 520 -25.96 -18.02 -4.46
C SER A 520 -27.25 -17.73 -5.21
N HIS A 521 -27.16 -17.62 -6.53
CA HIS A 521 -28.30 -17.46 -7.43
C HIS A 521 -27.99 -18.15 -8.75
N ASN A 522 -28.85 -19.07 -9.20
CA ASN A 522 -28.57 -19.92 -10.37
C ASN A 522 -28.45 -19.14 -11.68
N ASP A 523 -29.17 -18.02 -11.79
CA ASP A 523 -29.15 -17.17 -13.00
C ASP A 523 -28.11 -16.03 -12.90
N ALA A 524 -27.23 -16.05 -11.88
CA ALA A 524 -26.18 -15.05 -11.72
C ALA A 524 -24.80 -15.58 -12.16
N LEU A 525 -24.18 -14.87 -13.09
CA LEU A 525 -22.85 -15.12 -13.65
C LEU A 525 -21.74 -15.09 -12.59
N ASN A 526 -21.86 -14.22 -11.59
CA ASN A 526 -20.89 -14.07 -10.51
C ASN A 526 -21.30 -14.78 -9.20
N SER A 527 -22.14 -15.83 -9.30
CA SER A 527 -22.50 -16.73 -8.20
C SER A 527 -21.56 -17.93 -8.13
N PRO A 528 -21.20 -18.44 -6.92
CA PRO A 528 -21.61 -17.96 -5.61
C PRO A 528 -20.66 -16.90 -5.03
N GLN A 529 -21.17 -16.10 -4.08
CA GLN A 529 -20.36 -15.16 -3.30
C GLN A 529 -20.36 -15.54 -1.81
N LYS A 530 -19.31 -15.14 -1.09
CA LYS A 530 -19.17 -15.37 0.36
C LYS A 530 -19.04 -14.06 1.11
N ILE A 531 -19.67 -14.01 2.28
CA ILE A 531 -19.48 -12.97 3.29
C ILE A 531 -18.76 -13.61 4.44
N ARG A 532 -17.61 -13.06 4.85
CA ARG A 532 -16.92 -13.48 6.06
C ARG A 532 -17.58 -12.85 7.27
N VAL A 533 -17.78 -13.61 8.33
CA VAL A 533 -18.34 -13.12 9.59
C VAL A 533 -17.33 -13.41 10.69
N VAL A 534 -16.89 -12.36 11.39
CA VAL A 534 -15.90 -12.47 12.47
C VAL A 534 -16.52 -11.95 13.76
N ILE A 535 -16.52 -12.78 14.81
CA ILE A 535 -16.90 -12.36 16.16
C ILE A 535 -15.63 -12.31 17.01
N ASN A 536 -15.38 -11.18 17.65
CA ASN A 536 -14.28 -10.96 18.57
C ASN A 536 -14.85 -10.77 19.98
N ILE A 537 -14.77 -11.83 20.79
CA ILE A 537 -15.20 -11.83 22.19
C ILE A 537 -14.00 -11.44 23.06
N ARG A 538 -14.20 -10.51 24.00
CA ARG A 538 -13.13 -10.04 24.90
C ARG A 538 -13.59 -9.91 26.34
N GLU A 539 -12.63 -9.74 27.25
CA GLU A 539 -12.94 -9.36 28.62
C GLU A 539 -13.53 -7.94 28.71
N LEU A 540 -14.30 -7.68 29.76
CA LEU A 540 -14.75 -6.32 30.08
C LEU A 540 -13.55 -5.44 30.43
N ASN A 541 -13.49 -4.26 29.82
CA ASN A 541 -12.46 -3.29 30.10
C ASN A 541 -12.89 -2.40 31.27
N LYS A 542 -12.21 -2.57 32.41
CA LYS A 542 -12.50 -1.83 33.65
C LYS A 542 -11.68 -0.56 33.79
N ASN A 543 -10.84 -0.21 32.82
CA ASN A 543 -9.97 0.95 32.91
C ASN A 543 -10.79 2.25 32.85
N SER A 544 -10.46 3.18 33.74
CA SER A 544 -11.03 4.54 33.75
C SER A 544 -10.49 5.40 32.61
N ILE A 545 -9.33 5.06 32.05
CA ILE A 545 -8.73 5.75 30.91
C ILE A 545 -8.32 4.71 29.88
N VAL A 546 -8.75 4.89 28.64
CA VAL A 546 -8.39 4.05 27.50
C VAL A 546 -7.85 4.92 26.40
N THR A 547 -6.65 4.60 25.91
CA THR A 547 -6.05 5.26 24.74
C THR A 547 -5.93 4.23 23.63
N ILE A 548 -6.39 4.58 22.43
CA ILE A 548 -6.26 3.75 21.24
C ILE A 548 -5.45 4.54 20.22
N ASN A 549 -4.29 3.99 19.84
CA ASN A 549 -3.33 4.62 18.94
C ASN A 549 -3.46 4.08 17.52
N ASN A 550 -3.01 4.86 16.54
CA ASN A 550 -3.02 4.52 15.12
C ASN A 550 -2.25 3.25 14.74
N ALA A 551 -1.34 2.78 15.59
CA ALA A 551 -0.62 1.53 15.41
C ALA A 551 -1.26 0.31 16.10
N ASP A 552 -2.35 0.50 16.86
CA ASP A 552 -3.00 -0.60 17.56
C ASP A 552 -3.88 -1.43 16.62
N SER A 553 -4.04 -2.73 16.91
CA SER A 553 -4.80 -3.67 16.06
C SER A 553 -6.31 -3.37 15.99
N ASN A 554 -6.82 -2.57 16.93
CA ASN A 554 -8.18 -2.04 16.93
C ASN A 554 -8.27 -0.63 16.30
N CYS A 555 -7.23 -0.19 15.58
CA CYS A 555 -7.28 0.93 14.65
C CYS A 555 -7.32 0.40 13.21
N ILE A 556 -8.42 0.66 12.52
CA ILE A 556 -8.66 0.25 11.14
C ILE A 556 -8.55 1.50 10.26
N THR A 557 -7.84 1.42 9.14
CA THR A 557 -7.76 2.54 8.20
C THR A 557 -8.11 2.05 6.81
N SER A 558 -8.65 2.93 5.98
CA SER A 558 -8.67 2.69 4.54
C SER A 558 -7.26 2.35 4.04
N SER A 559 -7.15 1.32 3.20
CA SER A 559 -5.88 0.62 2.91
C SER A 559 -4.90 1.37 2.00
N PHE A 560 -5.24 2.56 1.52
CA PHE A 560 -4.64 3.13 0.32
C PHE A 560 -4.13 4.57 0.48
N PHE A 561 -4.09 5.11 1.70
CA PHE A 561 -3.90 6.55 1.81
C PHE A 561 -3.33 7.14 3.08
N TRP A 562 -3.39 6.42 4.19
CA TRP A 562 -2.85 6.90 5.44
C TRP A 562 -1.35 6.64 5.47
N LEU A 563 -0.58 7.71 5.24
CA LEU A 563 0.87 7.69 5.27
C LEU A 563 1.34 7.88 6.71
N LYS A 564 2.49 7.29 7.01
CA LYS A 564 3.10 7.34 8.34
C LYS A 564 4.43 8.09 8.25
N PRO A 565 4.49 9.37 8.61
CA PRO A 565 5.76 10.10 8.68
C PRO A 565 6.58 9.53 9.84
N GLU A 566 7.80 9.09 9.57
CA GLU A 566 8.71 8.52 10.60
C GLU A 566 10.05 9.26 10.66
N PHE A 567 10.04 10.56 10.37
CA PHE A 567 11.24 11.38 10.45
C PHE A 567 11.82 11.41 11.87
N HIS A 568 13.13 11.63 11.97
CA HIS A 568 13.85 11.88 13.22
C HIS A 568 13.72 13.34 13.66
N LEU A 569 12.51 13.87 13.62
CA LEU A 569 12.19 15.24 14.01
C LEU A 569 11.23 15.22 15.20
N ASP A 570 11.39 16.16 16.12
CA ASP A 570 10.56 16.18 17.33
C ASP A 570 9.08 16.38 17.04
N TRP A 571 8.75 17.10 15.97
CA TRP A 571 7.37 17.37 15.60
C TRP A 571 6.66 16.18 14.94
N THR A 572 7.40 15.18 14.43
CA THR A 572 6.81 13.96 13.87
C THR A 572 6.42 12.93 14.93
N LYS A 573 6.78 13.14 16.21
CA LYS A 573 6.53 12.18 17.29
C LYS A 573 5.09 12.29 17.79
N GLY A 574 4.22 11.40 17.30
CA GLY A 574 2.90 11.15 17.89
C GLY A 574 2.94 10.21 19.10
N ASN A 575 1.78 9.76 19.58
CA ASN A 575 1.74 8.68 20.58
C ASN A 575 2.39 7.43 19.99
N LYS A 576 3.13 6.68 20.84
CA LYS A 576 3.98 5.56 20.39
C LYS A 576 4.94 5.94 19.24
N GLY A 577 5.29 7.23 19.10
CA GLY A 577 6.39 7.72 18.25
C GLY A 577 6.03 8.07 16.81
N ASN A 578 4.76 7.99 16.40
CA ASN A 578 4.33 8.31 15.03
C ASN A 578 2.85 8.74 14.97
N PHE A 579 2.40 9.21 13.81
CA PHE A 579 0.99 9.47 13.50
C PHE A 579 0.72 9.18 12.03
N LEU A 580 -0.55 9.20 11.64
CA LEU A 580 -1.00 9.09 10.26
C LEU A 580 -1.34 10.45 9.68
N ILE A 581 -1.08 10.61 8.40
CA ILE A 581 -1.56 11.73 7.58
C ILE A 581 -2.26 11.21 6.33
N ASN A 582 -3.25 11.96 5.86
CA ASN A 582 -3.80 11.78 4.53
C ASN A 582 -3.09 12.71 3.53
N SER A 583 -3.19 12.42 2.24
CA SER A 583 -2.51 13.16 1.17
C SER A 583 -3.41 13.93 0.18
N ASN A 584 -4.73 13.93 0.41
CA ASN A 584 -5.77 14.42 -0.50
C ASN A 584 -7.16 14.26 0.13
N ASN A 585 -8.07 15.18 -0.16
CA ASN A 585 -9.46 15.14 0.30
C ASN A 585 -10.28 14.15 -0.56
N SER A 586 -9.86 12.89 -0.66
CA SER A 586 -10.62 11.91 -1.45
C SER A 586 -11.75 11.33 -0.60
N SER A 587 -12.99 11.50 -1.06
CA SER A 587 -14.18 10.94 -0.39
C SER A 587 -14.01 9.47 -0.01
N GLY A 588 -14.43 9.10 1.20
CA GLY A 588 -14.45 7.72 1.69
C GLY A 588 -13.15 7.22 2.35
N GLU A 589 -12.15 8.06 2.56
CA GLU A 589 -11.00 7.72 3.41
C GLU A 589 -11.33 7.91 4.89
N TYR A 590 -10.88 6.96 5.72
CA TYR A 590 -11.20 6.97 7.15
C TYR A 590 -10.10 6.31 8.01
N VAL A 591 -10.05 6.71 9.28
CA VAL A 591 -9.41 5.97 10.38
C VAL A 591 -10.45 5.70 11.46
N ARG A 592 -10.73 4.41 11.72
CA ARG A 592 -11.67 3.93 12.71
C ARG A 592 -10.94 3.32 13.90
N PHE A 593 -11.09 3.94 15.05
CA PHE A 593 -10.73 3.36 16.35
C PHE A 593 -11.91 2.56 16.88
N VAL A 594 -11.67 1.35 17.38
CA VAL A 594 -12.70 0.45 17.92
C VAL A 594 -12.47 0.29 19.42
N PRO A 595 -13.17 1.06 20.28
CA PRO A 595 -13.14 0.88 21.73
C PRO A 595 -13.82 -0.43 22.11
N GLN A 596 -13.07 -1.33 22.73
CA GLN A 596 -13.54 -2.68 23.05
C GLN A 596 -13.81 -2.81 24.55
N GLY A 597 -14.95 -3.44 24.88
CA GLY A 597 -15.34 -3.82 26.24
C GLY A 597 -15.64 -2.66 27.19
N LEU A 598 -15.95 -1.47 26.67
CA LEU A 598 -16.28 -0.30 27.49
C LEU A 598 -17.74 -0.33 27.95
N GLU A 599 -17.98 0.09 29.20
CA GLU A 599 -19.31 0.23 29.77
C GLU A 599 -19.44 1.53 30.59
N GLY A 600 -20.45 2.32 30.24
CA GLY A 600 -20.78 3.58 30.91
C GLY A 600 -20.38 4.79 30.08
N GLU A 601 -20.40 5.96 30.72
CA GLU A 601 -20.15 7.25 30.08
C GLU A 601 -18.65 7.56 30.02
N TYR A 602 -18.17 7.97 28.86
CA TYR A 602 -16.79 8.36 28.63
C TYR A 602 -16.72 9.69 27.87
N LYS A 603 -15.82 10.57 28.30
CA LYS A 603 -15.37 11.71 27.50
C LYS A 603 -14.39 11.22 26.46
N VAL A 604 -14.66 11.53 25.20
CA VAL A 604 -13.82 11.15 24.06
C VAL A 604 -13.07 12.39 23.58
N SER A 605 -11.76 12.26 23.38
CA SER A 605 -10.92 13.34 22.86
C SER A 605 -9.83 12.81 21.94
N LEU A 606 -9.40 13.64 20.99
CA LEU A 606 -8.14 13.45 20.28
C LEU A 606 -6.98 13.66 21.25
N THR A 607 -5.87 12.97 21.04
CA THR A 607 -4.66 13.18 21.87
C THR A 607 -3.38 12.92 21.07
N GLY A 608 -2.31 13.64 21.43
CA GLY A 608 -1.02 13.54 20.77
C GLY A 608 -0.37 14.90 20.52
N LYS A 609 0.97 14.92 20.55
CA LYS A 609 1.80 16.09 20.26
C LYS A 609 1.53 16.72 18.87
N PRO A 610 1.25 15.96 17.80
CA PRO A 610 1.08 16.53 16.45
C PRO A 610 -0.05 17.56 16.33
N TYR A 611 -1.13 17.44 17.10
CA TYR A 611 -2.24 18.40 17.05
C TYR A 611 -1.82 19.82 17.48
N SER A 612 -0.95 19.91 18.49
CA SER A 612 -0.39 21.17 18.99
C SER A 612 0.76 21.74 18.13
N ASN A 613 1.19 21.05 17.06
CA ASN A 613 2.38 21.44 16.32
C ASN A 613 2.09 22.41 15.18
N ASN A 614 2.69 23.61 15.20
CA ASN A 614 2.45 24.64 14.18
C ASN A 614 3.33 24.53 12.93
N MET A 615 4.31 23.62 12.88
CA MET A 615 5.16 23.42 11.69
C MET A 615 4.40 22.75 10.53
N LEU A 616 3.30 22.07 10.81
CA LEU A 616 2.43 21.47 9.81
C LEU A 616 1.51 22.56 9.21
N ILE A 617 2.03 23.30 8.23
CA ILE A 617 1.40 24.51 7.67
C ILE A 617 0.13 24.25 6.84
N HIS A 618 -0.11 23.02 6.41
CA HIS A 618 -1.30 22.65 5.62
C HIS A 618 -2.37 21.90 6.42
N LYS A 619 -2.33 21.95 7.77
CA LYS A 619 -3.36 21.32 8.61
C LYS A 619 -4.74 21.83 8.25
N THR A 620 -5.68 20.89 8.13
CA THR A 620 -7.09 21.23 7.98
C THR A 620 -7.60 22.06 9.18
N ASP A 621 -8.61 22.88 8.95
CA ASP A 621 -9.28 23.62 10.02
C ASP A 621 -10.17 22.70 10.86
N GLY A 622 -10.70 21.63 10.26
CA GLY A 622 -11.43 20.61 10.97
C GLY A 622 -11.79 19.40 10.12
N PHE A 623 -12.35 18.39 10.76
CA PHE A 623 -12.81 17.18 10.12
C PHE A 623 -13.98 16.56 10.86
N TYR A 624 -14.76 15.76 10.16
CA TYR A 624 -15.85 15.01 10.77
C TYR A 624 -15.34 13.78 11.53
N VAL A 625 -15.91 13.57 12.70
CA VAL A 625 -15.78 12.37 13.51
C VAL A 625 -17.15 11.72 13.63
N ILE A 626 -17.26 10.45 13.23
CA ILE A 626 -18.45 9.63 13.43
C ILE A 626 -18.25 8.78 14.67
N ILE A 627 -19.17 8.87 15.63
CA ILE A 627 -19.11 8.14 16.89
C ILE A 627 -20.29 7.19 16.94
N LYS A 628 -20.04 5.88 16.93
CA LYS A 628 -21.06 4.88 17.26
C LYS A 628 -20.93 4.51 18.74
N HIS A 629 -22.01 4.73 19.47
CA HIS A 629 -22.13 4.53 20.90
C HIS A 629 -23.46 3.82 21.21
N LYS A 630 -23.79 3.63 22.50
CA LYS A 630 -24.96 2.84 22.94
C LYS A 630 -26.29 3.35 22.38
N ASN A 631 -26.44 4.67 22.27
CA ASN A 631 -27.73 5.32 21.96
C ASN A 631 -27.90 5.65 20.46
N GLY A 632 -26.87 5.42 19.63
CA GLY A 632 -26.93 5.76 18.22
C GLY A 632 -25.58 6.00 17.57
N VAL A 633 -25.62 6.84 16.53
CA VAL A 633 -24.45 7.28 15.78
C VAL A 633 -24.53 8.79 15.63
N ASP A 634 -23.53 9.49 16.16
CA ASP A 634 -23.37 10.93 16.04
C ASP A 634 -22.29 11.27 15.00
N LYS A 635 -22.41 12.45 14.37
CA LYS A 635 -21.43 12.99 13.42
C LYS A 635 -21.09 14.42 13.86
N GLU A 636 -19.86 14.61 14.34
CA GLU A 636 -19.39 15.87 14.91
C GLU A 636 -18.30 16.50 14.04
N TRP A 637 -18.35 17.83 13.86
CA TRP A 637 -17.25 18.58 13.24
C TRP A 637 -16.25 19.01 14.31
N ILE A 638 -15.01 18.55 14.19
CA ILE A 638 -13.95 18.82 15.16
C ILE A 638 -12.92 19.76 14.56
N GLU A 639 -12.59 20.82 15.28
CA GLU A 639 -11.52 21.77 14.94
C GLU A 639 -10.35 21.61 15.93
N PRO A 640 -9.32 20.79 15.62
CA PRO A 640 -8.26 20.45 16.57
C PRO A 640 -7.45 21.65 17.07
N LYS A 641 -7.47 22.78 16.35
CA LYS A 641 -6.85 24.04 16.77
C LYS A 641 -7.61 24.73 17.90
N LYS A 642 -8.92 24.50 18.03
CA LYS A 642 -9.80 25.07 19.06
C LYS A 642 -9.96 24.14 20.25
N SER A 643 -10.25 22.87 20.00
CA SER A 643 -10.46 21.86 21.02
C SER A 643 -10.11 20.47 20.50
N LEU A 644 -9.54 19.64 21.36
CA LEU A 644 -9.35 18.21 21.10
C LEU A 644 -10.49 17.36 21.66
N GLU A 645 -11.41 17.97 22.41
CA GLU A 645 -12.59 17.29 22.94
C GLU A 645 -13.59 17.02 21.81
N ILE A 646 -14.08 15.78 21.75
CA ILE A 646 -15.12 15.36 20.80
C ILE A 646 -16.49 15.42 21.49
N GLY A 647 -16.61 14.83 22.67
CA GLY A 647 -17.85 14.85 23.45
C GLY A 647 -17.92 13.77 24.52
N ASN A 648 -19.05 13.68 25.22
CA ASN A 648 -19.35 12.63 26.20
C ASN A 648 -20.34 11.63 25.60
N TYR A 649 -20.00 10.35 25.63
CA TYR A 649 -20.81 9.29 25.03
C TYR A 649 -20.94 8.10 25.97
N GLU A 650 -22.14 7.52 26.02
CA GLU A 650 -22.38 6.27 26.75
C GLU A 650 -22.03 5.07 25.87
N PHE A 651 -21.06 4.28 26.30
CA PHE A 651 -20.64 3.04 25.64
C PHE A 651 -21.25 1.83 26.30
N SER A 652 -21.49 0.80 25.50
CA SER A 652 -22.04 -0.48 25.92
C SER A 652 -21.03 -1.61 25.65
N PRO A 653 -20.93 -2.62 26.53
CA PRO A 653 -20.04 -3.75 26.33
C PRO A 653 -20.53 -4.71 25.22
N ILE A 654 -21.78 -4.53 24.79
CA ILE A 654 -22.34 -5.09 23.57
C ILE A 654 -22.41 -4.01 22.49
N ASN A 655 -22.25 -4.44 21.24
CA ASN A 655 -22.34 -3.63 20.01
C ASN A 655 -21.01 -2.98 19.58
N ASP A 656 -20.80 -2.91 18.26
CA ASP A 656 -19.57 -2.40 17.65
C ASP A 656 -19.42 -0.89 17.81
N ASN A 657 -19.01 -0.45 18.99
CA ASN A 657 -18.64 0.93 19.22
C ASN A 657 -17.44 1.31 18.35
N TYR A 658 -17.45 2.53 17.83
CA TYR A 658 -16.30 3.06 17.12
C TYR A 658 -16.25 4.58 17.15
N VAL A 659 -15.05 5.11 16.99
CA VAL A 659 -14.78 6.52 16.71
C VAL A 659 -14.04 6.57 15.38
N GLU A 660 -14.67 7.13 14.36
CA GLU A 660 -14.17 7.13 12.99
C GLU A 660 -13.93 8.55 12.51
N ILE A 661 -12.67 8.87 12.23
CA ILE A 661 -12.27 10.10 11.57
C ILE A 661 -12.44 9.87 10.06
N ILE A 662 -13.21 10.73 9.40
CA ILE A 662 -13.41 10.70 7.94
C ILE A 662 -12.80 11.94 7.31
N THR A 663 -12.45 11.83 6.03
CA THR A 663 -11.84 12.92 5.27
C THR A 663 -12.85 13.72 4.44
N ASP A 664 -14.10 13.25 4.35
CA ASP A 664 -15.15 13.90 3.59
C ASP A 664 -15.38 15.32 4.11
N ASP A 665 -15.53 16.27 3.18
CA ASP A 665 -15.75 17.70 3.41
C ASP A 665 -14.62 18.47 4.12
N SER A 666 -13.47 17.84 4.41
CA SER A 666 -12.28 18.52 4.93
C SER A 666 -11.41 19.07 3.82
N GLU A 667 -10.78 20.22 4.08
CA GLU A 667 -9.73 20.77 3.23
C GLU A 667 -8.38 20.77 3.96
N GLY A 668 -7.39 20.06 3.41
CA GLY A 668 -6.01 20.09 3.92
C GLY A 668 -5.58 18.78 4.58
N LEU A 669 -4.47 18.84 5.30
CA LEU A 669 -3.82 17.72 5.97
C LEU A 669 -4.60 17.34 7.25
N ILE A 670 -5.21 16.17 7.24
CA ILE A 670 -5.78 15.54 8.43
C ILE A 670 -4.68 14.72 9.10
N ILE A 671 -4.54 14.94 10.40
CA ILE A 671 -3.61 14.22 11.26
C ILE A 671 -4.41 13.29 12.16
N VAL A 672 -4.02 12.02 12.20
CA VAL A 672 -4.63 11.03 13.07
C VAL A 672 -3.56 10.31 13.87
N ASP A 673 -3.59 10.46 15.19
CA ASP A 673 -2.63 9.87 16.12
C ASP A 673 -3.32 8.88 17.06
N ALA A 674 -4.04 9.38 18.06
CA ALA A 674 -4.76 8.55 19.01
C ALA A 674 -6.04 9.24 19.48
N ILE A 675 -6.95 8.42 20.01
CA ILE A 675 -8.07 8.86 20.82
C ILE A 675 -7.85 8.47 22.27
N LYS A 676 -8.37 9.29 23.18
CA LYS A 676 -8.43 9.05 24.62
C LYS A 676 -9.90 9.00 25.03
N LEU A 677 -10.26 7.98 25.81
CA LEU A 677 -11.57 7.82 26.42
C LEU A 677 -11.40 7.85 27.93
N GLU A 678 -12.03 8.82 28.60
CA GLU A 678 -11.94 9.02 30.05
C GLU A 678 -13.31 8.79 30.68
N ARG A 679 -13.42 7.77 31.54
CA ARG A 679 -14.67 7.41 32.21
C ARG A 679 -15.16 8.57 33.06
N GLN A 680 -16.40 8.96 32.84
CA GLN A 680 -17.08 9.95 33.66
C GLN A 680 -17.70 9.21 34.86
N ASN A 681 -17.21 9.49 36.07
CA ASN A 681 -17.88 9.03 37.26
C ASN A 681 -19.18 9.81 37.38
N LYS A 682 -20.34 9.13 37.33
CA LYS A 682 -21.60 9.74 37.76
C LYS A 682 -21.39 10.17 39.22
N ARG A 683 -21.37 11.49 39.46
CA ARG A 683 -21.46 12.04 40.81
C ARG A 683 -22.82 11.72 41.41
#